data_AF-A0A6J0WP24-F1
#
_entry.id   AF-A0A6J0WP24-F1
#
_cell.length_a   1.000
_cell.length_b   1.000
_cell.length_c   1.000
_cell.angle_alpha   90.00
_cell.angle_beta   90.00
_cell.angle_gamma   90.00
#
_symmetry.space_group_name_H-M   'P 1'
#
loop_
_entity.id
_entity.type
_entity.pdbx_description
1 polymer ?
#
loop_
_entity_poly.entity_id
_entity_poly.type
_entity_poly.pdbx_seq_one_letter_code
_entity_poly.pdbx_strand_id
1 'polypeptide(L)'
;MDCRVINNRRHTGLQQLSSFAETGRTFLGPVKSSKFIIDEECHESVLISSAVRLLENLDLTSAVGQLLSEAMQAQNKTYRTGTSTLLFLVGAWSSAAEECLHLGVPISLIVSVMSEGLNSCIEEVESLQVPVHSVYDHIDSRETFSGLSVSLYPSLQIPSGTDLVQKEHDLKDVASQPLAFCRLSRRPVKSPQLFRLQARFEADENTSRTPQTVKNNLLADTCCRKSVLSHSRHFSRTDDHQWISKPGELLEQLSAAAPKTYRCSDLAELEVGLSHGDPSSMRLVAEAVWLQRQNAGLRRGSHAVLLPFDISRIFTCCLPGLPDTLSCVCPGYITVLSMPSATLIKELQNQPVRVVLVEGDLTESYRHLGFNKPTNIKTVSESVKVQQDSSEELWTDHVLQVLIKFNVNLVLARGNVSERLAEKCTDSKRLVIGSVHESVLQAFAEASGAVQVAYITHMNENCVGSGVSVTTWRSVPSDTVDGISRMTVVLKTEGINLVTVVLTSPVTAQMQTKEDRFWTCASRLYYALKEQKVFPGGGAVELLCLTHLQSLAGQSVNKGNQDCSGWLHNTSSWLASSAALYKPTVLKSLADGWHRYLSTLLHNTAVYSSDSEAATSVQRHLQNAADSGSPSSYILNEYSKLNSVILNSGISDKLEPIPRVYDVVTPKTEAWRRALDLVLLVLQTDSEIITGLAHTQRSSQESEGLLFL
;
A
#
# COMPACT_ATOMS: atom_id res chain seq x y z
N MET A 1 -54.30 8.96 5.64
CA MET A 1 -53.71 7.61 5.54
C MET A 1 -53.92 7.15 4.12
N ASP A 2 -52.97 7.43 3.24
CA ASP A 2 -52.97 6.90 1.87
C ASP A 2 -51.86 5.87 1.80
N CYS A 3 -52.25 4.60 1.91
CA CYS A 3 -51.37 3.46 1.78
C CYS A 3 -51.06 3.27 0.29
N ARG A 4 -50.13 4.06 -0.25
CA ARG A 4 -49.50 3.75 -1.53
C ARG A 4 -48.48 2.64 -1.31
N VAL A 5 -48.93 1.40 -1.54
CA VAL A 5 -48.04 0.25 -1.77
C VAL A 5 -47.30 0.52 -3.09
N ILE A 6 -46.20 1.27 -3.02
CA ILE A 6 -45.27 1.39 -4.15
C ILE A 6 -44.30 0.22 -4.03
N ASN A 7 -44.55 -0.74 -4.90
CA ASN A 7 -43.71 -1.87 -5.25
C ASN A 7 -42.34 -1.38 -5.80
N ASN A 8 -41.45 -0.90 -4.94
CA ASN A 8 -40.05 -0.72 -5.29
C ASN A 8 -39.24 -1.74 -4.50
N ARG A 9 -38.97 -2.92 -5.10
CA ARG A 9 -37.99 -3.90 -4.63
C ARG A 9 -36.54 -3.33 -4.71
N ARG A 10 -36.35 -2.07 -4.34
CA ARG A 10 -35.08 -1.33 -4.38
C ARG A 10 -34.61 -1.16 -2.96
N HIS A 11 -33.40 -1.63 -2.67
CA HIS A 11 -32.81 -1.50 -1.35
C HIS A 11 -31.86 -0.30 -1.35
N THR A 12 -32.30 0.85 -0.84
CA THR A 12 -31.55 2.11 -0.86
C THR A 12 -30.13 1.96 -0.32
N GLY A 13 -29.94 1.21 0.78
CA GLY A 13 -28.60 0.97 1.33
C GLY A 13 -27.66 0.20 0.39
N LEU A 14 -28.14 -0.83 -0.31
CA LEU A 14 -27.32 -1.57 -1.28
C LEU A 14 -26.96 -0.69 -2.48
N GLN A 15 -27.89 0.16 -2.94
CA GLN A 15 -27.65 1.12 -4.00
C GLN A 15 -26.59 2.17 -3.60
N GLN A 16 -26.65 2.66 -2.36
CA GLN A 16 -25.62 3.54 -1.81
C GLN A 16 -24.25 2.86 -1.79
N LEU A 17 -24.15 1.63 -1.30
CA LEU A 17 -22.90 0.86 -1.32
C LEU A 17 -22.35 0.66 -2.73
N SER A 18 -23.19 0.29 -3.70
CA SER A 18 -22.79 0.17 -5.11
C SER A 18 -22.31 1.51 -5.68
N SER A 19 -22.96 2.63 -5.35
CA SER A 19 -22.56 3.96 -5.79
C SER A 19 -21.19 4.37 -5.23
N PHE A 20 -20.97 4.21 -3.92
CA PHE A 20 -19.67 4.46 -3.31
C PHE A 20 -18.57 3.60 -3.94
N ALA A 21 -18.82 2.31 -4.17
CA ALA A 21 -17.84 1.42 -4.78
C ALA A 21 -17.47 1.83 -6.20
N GLU A 22 -18.43 2.32 -7.01
CA GLU A 22 -18.16 2.76 -8.39
C GLU A 22 -17.20 3.96 -8.41
N THR A 23 -17.30 4.88 -7.43
CA THR A 23 -16.36 6.01 -7.34
C THR A 23 -14.91 5.55 -7.11
N GLY A 24 -14.70 4.41 -6.45
CA GLY A 24 -13.40 3.80 -6.18
C GLY A 24 -12.94 2.75 -7.19
N ARG A 25 -13.74 2.47 -8.23
CA ARG A 25 -13.49 1.39 -9.22
C ARG A 25 -12.10 1.43 -9.86
N THR A 26 -11.59 2.63 -10.09
CA THR A 26 -10.30 2.87 -10.75
C THR A 26 -9.08 2.72 -9.83
N PHE A 27 -9.27 2.35 -8.55
CA PHE A 27 -8.20 1.99 -7.62
C PHE A 27 -7.90 0.48 -7.60
N LEU A 28 -8.68 -0.34 -8.29
CA LEU A 28 -8.47 -1.78 -8.39
C LEU A 28 -7.42 -2.10 -9.46
N GLY A 29 -6.44 -2.96 -9.12
CA GLY A 29 -5.39 -3.39 -10.04
C GLY A 29 -4.08 -2.61 -9.92
N PRO A 30 -3.08 -2.93 -10.77
CA PRO A 30 -1.73 -2.37 -10.69
C PRO A 30 -1.63 -0.95 -11.26
N VAL A 31 -2.49 -0.58 -12.22
CA VAL A 31 -2.52 0.77 -12.80
C VAL A 31 -3.66 1.55 -12.16
N LYS A 32 -3.37 2.13 -10.99
CA LYS A 32 -4.36 2.92 -10.23
C LYS A 32 -4.44 4.35 -10.77
N SER A 33 -5.65 4.87 -10.91
CA SER A 33 -5.84 6.31 -11.14
C SER A 33 -5.76 7.05 -9.80
N SER A 34 -5.04 8.17 -9.74
CA SER A 34 -5.19 9.12 -8.63
C SER A 34 -6.42 10.01 -8.87
N LYS A 35 -7.03 10.51 -7.79
CA LYS A 35 -8.14 11.46 -7.84
C LYS A 35 -7.78 12.71 -7.03
N PHE A 36 -8.22 13.88 -7.49
CA PHE A 36 -8.19 15.10 -6.70
C PHE A 36 -9.55 15.29 -6.06
N ILE A 37 -9.55 15.54 -4.75
CA ILE A 37 -10.72 15.99 -3.99
C ILE A 37 -10.46 17.44 -3.62
N ILE A 38 -11.46 18.29 -3.82
CA ILE A 38 -11.41 19.70 -3.49
C ILE A 38 -12.51 19.93 -2.45
N ASP A 39 -12.12 20.48 -1.31
CA ASP A 39 -13.06 20.90 -0.28
C ASP A 39 -13.78 22.18 -0.75
N GLU A 40 -15.11 22.18 -0.73
CA GLU A 40 -15.90 23.32 -1.21
C GLU A 40 -15.79 24.54 -0.30
N GLU A 41 -15.60 24.34 1.01
CA GLU A 41 -15.59 25.41 2.01
C GLU A 41 -14.20 26.03 2.16
N CYS A 42 -13.16 25.18 2.26
CA CYS A 42 -11.79 25.60 2.52
C CYS A 42 -10.97 25.81 1.23
N HIS A 43 -11.48 25.35 0.08
CA HIS A 43 -10.76 25.31 -1.21
C HIS A 43 -9.40 24.58 -1.14
N GLU A 44 -9.21 23.75 -0.14
CA GLU A 44 -8.06 22.86 -0.03
C GLU A 44 -8.22 21.69 -0.99
N SER A 45 -7.11 21.20 -1.54
CA SER A 45 -7.12 20.06 -2.46
C SER A 45 -6.22 18.95 -1.97
N VAL A 46 -6.73 17.73 -2.02
CA VAL A 46 -6.03 16.51 -1.61
C VAL A 46 -5.94 15.55 -2.78
N LEU A 47 -4.74 15.03 -3.02
CA LEU A 47 -4.50 14.01 -4.04
C LEU A 47 -4.52 12.62 -3.39
N ILE A 48 -5.49 11.81 -3.77
CA ILE A 48 -5.69 10.47 -3.23
C ILE A 48 -5.40 9.39 -4.28
N SER A 49 -4.96 8.22 -3.82
CA SER A 49 -4.80 7.03 -4.69
C SER A 49 -5.16 5.71 -4.02
N SER A 50 -5.88 5.76 -2.90
CA SER A 50 -6.35 4.59 -2.16
C SER A 50 -7.83 4.75 -1.81
N ALA A 51 -8.53 3.61 -1.69
CA ALA A 51 -9.94 3.56 -1.34
C ALA A 51 -10.23 4.14 0.07
N VAL A 52 -9.29 3.99 1.00
CA VAL A 52 -9.44 4.52 2.37
C VAL A 52 -9.39 6.04 2.35
N ARG A 53 -8.40 6.62 1.65
CA ARG A 53 -8.28 8.08 1.53
C ARG A 53 -9.46 8.68 0.77
N LEU A 54 -10.06 7.96 -0.17
CA LEU A 54 -11.31 8.39 -0.80
C LEU A 54 -12.39 8.62 0.24
N LEU A 55 -12.68 7.62 1.09
CA LEU A 55 -13.77 7.73 2.07
C LEU A 55 -13.46 8.70 3.22
N GLU A 56 -12.18 8.88 3.59
CA GLU A 56 -11.78 9.88 4.59
C GLU A 56 -11.99 11.33 4.14
N ASN A 57 -12.02 11.58 2.83
CA ASN A 57 -12.15 12.91 2.24
C ASN A 57 -13.52 13.14 1.57
N LEU A 58 -14.47 12.21 1.72
CA LEU A 58 -15.85 12.38 1.28
C LEU A 58 -16.73 12.69 2.50
N ASP A 59 -17.71 13.57 2.32
CA ASP A 59 -18.72 13.82 3.35
C ASP A 59 -19.71 12.64 3.40
N LEU A 60 -19.57 11.81 4.43
CA LEU A 60 -20.38 10.60 4.64
C LEU A 60 -21.50 10.89 5.65
N THR A 61 -22.55 11.56 5.18
CA THR A 61 -23.76 11.85 5.99
C THR A 61 -24.68 10.64 6.17
N SER A 62 -24.59 9.64 5.29
CA SER A 62 -25.42 8.43 5.36
C SER A 62 -24.86 7.39 6.34
N ALA A 63 -25.74 6.70 7.09
CA ALA A 63 -25.34 5.62 8.00
C ALA A 63 -24.60 4.48 7.28
N VAL A 64 -25.05 4.14 6.06
CA VAL A 64 -24.41 3.14 5.20
C VAL A 64 -23.00 3.56 4.78
N GLY A 65 -22.80 4.85 4.47
CA GLY A 65 -21.48 5.41 4.19
C GLY A 65 -20.54 5.31 5.39
N GLN A 66 -21.04 5.58 6.60
CA GLN A 66 -20.26 5.43 7.83
C GLN A 66 -19.87 3.98 8.09
N LEU A 67 -20.80 3.02 7.95
CA LEU A 67 -20.52 1.59 8.06
C LEU A 67 -19.44 1.14 7.06
N LEU A 68 -19.52 1.62 5.81
CA LEU A 68 -18.50 1.34 4.80
C LEU A 68 -17.14 1.91 5.20
N SER A 69 -17.09 3.16 5.70
CA SER A 69 -15.86 3.80 6.16
C SER A 69 -15.24 3.03 7.33
N GLU A 70 -16.03 2.61 8.31
CA GLU A 70 -15.56 1.81 9.45
C GLU A 70 -15.00 0.45 9.01
N ALA A 71 -15.70 -0.26 8.11
CA ALA A 71 -15.22 -1.54 7.57
C ALA A 71 -13.87 -1.37 6.82
N MET A 72 -13.74 -0.29 6.05
CA MET A 72 -12.52 0.06 5.33
C MET A 72 -11.37 0.42 6.27
N GLN A 73 -11.63 1.25 7.28
CA GLN A 73 -10.66 1.64 8.30
C GLN A 73 -10.21 0.43 9.12
N ALA A 74 -11.12 -0.48 9.47
CA ALA A 74 -10.79 -1.72 10.14
C ALA A 74 -9.85 -2.58 9.29
N GLN A 75 -10.09 -2.71 7.97
CA GLN A 75 -9.21 -3.47 7.08
C GLN A 75 -7.83 -2.81 6.98
N ASN A 76 -7.81 -1.49 6.84
CA ASN A 76 -6.58 -0.73 6.74
C ASN A 76 -5.75 -0.79 8.03
N LYS A 77 -6.38 -0.67 9.19
CA LYS A 77 -5.72 -0.70 10.50
C LYS A 77 -5.08 -2.06 10.79
N THR A 78 -5.76 -3.16 10.46
CA THR A 78 -5.25 -4.51 10.72
C THR A 78 -4.22 -4.96 9.66
N TYR A 79 -4.51 -4.74 8.38
CA TYR A 79 -3.76 -5.37 7.30
C TYR A 79 -3.04 -4.39 6.36
N ARG A 80 -3.45 -3.11 6.33
CA ARG A 80 -2.92 -2.07 5.42
C ARG A 80 -2.97 -2.45 3.93
N THR A 81 -3.74 -3.48 3.57
CA THR A 81 -3.87 -4.01 2.21
C THR A 81 -5.24 -4.64 2.00
N GLY A 82 -5.62 -4.87 0.74
CA GLY A 82 -6.93 -5.43 0.38
C GLY A 82 -8.11 -4.43 0.44
N THR A 83 -7.86 -3.15 0.73
CA THR A 83 -8.90 -2.12 0.83
C THR A 83 -9.60 -1.86 -0.51
N SER A 84 -8.86 -1.71 -1.62
CA SER A 84 -9.49 -1.58 -2.95
C SER A 84 -10.35 -2.81 -3.31
N THR A 85 -9.90 -4.02 -2.94
CA THR A 85 -10.65 -5.27 -3.17
C THR A 85 -11.94 -5.29 -2.35
N LEU A 86 -11.88 -4.92 -1.07
CA LEU A 86 -13.05 -4.81 -0.19
C LEU A 86 -14.08 -3.83 -0.78
N LEU A 87 -13.66 -2.60 -1.11
CA LEU A 87 -14.56 -1.57 -1.65
C LEU A 87 -15.26 -2.06 -2.93
N PHE A 88 -14.50 -2.67 -3.84
CA PHE A 88 -15.07 -3.17 -5.10
C PHE A 88 -16.07 -4.31 -4.86
N LEU A 89 -15.71 -5.30 -4.04
CA LEU A 89 -16.58 -6.46 -3.78
C LEU A 89 -17.86 -6.06 -3.05
N VAL A 90 -17.79 -5.08 -2.14
CA VAL A 90 -18.99 -4.49 -1.53
C VAL A 90 -19.94 -3.98 -2.61
N GLY A 91 -19.45 -3.23 -3.59
CA GLY A 91 -20.30 -2.74 -4.68
C GLY A 91 -20.86 -3.83 -5.57
N ALA A 92 -20.02 -4.80 -5.96
CA ALA A 92 -20.39 -5.89 -6.85
C ALA A 92 -21.43 -6.82 -6.21
N TRP A 93 -21.23 -7.19 -4.93
CA TRP A 93 -22.16 -8.05 -4.20
C TRP A 93 -23.41 -7.32 -3.71
N SER A 94 -23.36 -6.00 -3.50
CA SER A 94 -24.57 -5.19 -3.28
C SER A 94 -25.50 -5.26 -4.49
N SER A 95 -24.96 -5.11 -5.71
CA SER A 95 -25.76 -5.28 -6.94
C SER A 95 -26.29 -6.71 -7.09
N ALA A 96 -25.48 -7.72 -6.73
CA ALA A 96 -25.90 -9.12 -6.79
C ALA A 96 -27.05 -9.45 -5.81
N ALA A 97 -26.97 -8.92 -4.59
CA ALA A 97 -28.02 -9.07 -3.58
C ALA A 97 -29.30 -8.33 -4.00
N GLU A 98 -29.17 -7.12 -4.58
CA GLU A 98 -30.30 -6.37 -5.14
C GLU A 98 -30.99 -7.14 -6.28
N GLU A 99 -30.23 -7.78 -7.18
CA GLU A 99 -30.79 -8.63 -8.23
C GLU A 99 -31.57 -9.82 -7.65
N CYS A 100 -31.05 -10.47 -6.60
CA CYS A 100 -31.76 -11.54 -5.90
C CYS A 100 -33.09 -11.04 -5.29
N LEU A 101 -33.10 -9.84 -4.69
CA LEU A 101 -34.33 -9.22 -4.18
C LEU A 101 -35.33 -8.93 -5.30
N HIS A 102 -34.85 -8.44 -6.45
CA HIS A 102 -35.67 -8.21 -7.63
C HIS A 102 -36.30 -9.51 -8.14
N LEU A 103 -35.58 -10.62 -8.10
CA LEU A 103 -36.09 -11.96 -8.44
C LEU A 103 -37.02 -12.56 -7.37
N GLY A 104 -37.23 -11.87 -6.24
CA GLY A 104 -38.13 -12.29 -5.18
C GLY A 104 -37.54 -13.35 -4.25
N VAL A 105 -36.21 -13.46 -4.18
CA VAL A 105 -35.53 -14.36 -3.24
C VAL A 105 -35.68 -13.80 -1.81
N PRO A 106 -36.12 -14.60 -0.82
CA PRO A 106 -36.17 -14.19 0.58
C PRO A 106 -34.79 -13.77 1.13
N ILE A 107 -34.73 -12.68 1.89
CA ILE A 107 -33.50 -12.13 2.49
C ILE A 107 -32.72 -13.20 3.28
N SER A 108 -33.41 -14.00 4.09
CA SER A 108 -32.78 -15.07 4.89
C SER A 108 -32.06 -16.12 4.03
N LEU A 109 -32.59 -16.44 2.84
CA LEU A 109 -31.94 -17.35 1.90
C LEU A 109 -30.76 -16.68 1.20
N ILE A 110 -30.85 -15.40 0.83
CA ILE A 110 -29.73 -14.65 0.26
C ILE A 110 -28.55 -14.66 1.24
N VAL A 111 -28.80 -14.27 2.50
CA VAL A 111 -27.78 -14.23 3.56
C VAL A 111 -27.14 -15.59 3.76
N SER A 112 -27.95 -16.65 3.93
CA SER A 112 -27.43 -17.99 4.19
C SER A 112 -26.62 -18.54 3.01
N VAL A 113 -27.14 -18.42 1.77
CA VAL A 113 -26.51 -19.03 0.60
C VAL A 113 -25.28 -18.24 0.16
N MET A 114 -25.28 -16.90 0.22
CA MET A 114 -24.07 -16.12 -0.09
C MET A 114 -22.95 -16.39 0.92
N SER A 115 -23.29 -16.48 2.21
CA SER A 115 -22.30 -16.81 3.26
C SER A 115 -21.71 -18.21 3.07
N GLU A 116 -22.56 -19.21 2.84
CA GLU A 116 -22.12 -20.59 2.56
C GLU A 116 -21.27 -20.65 1.28
N GLY A 117 -21.68 -19.95 0.22
CA GLY A 117 -20.96 -19.87 -1.04
C GLY A 117 -19.57 -19.27 -0.87
N LEU A 118 -19.44 -18.15 -0.16
CA LEU A 118 -18.14 -17.53 0.11
C LEU A 118 -17.23 -18.42 0.98
N ASN A 119 -17.78 -19.06 2.03
CA ASN A 119 -17.01 -19.97 2.86
C ASN A 119 -16.48 -21.15 2.05
N SER A 120 -17.33 -21.74 1.19
CA SER A 120 -16.92 -22.82 0.30
C SER A 120 -15.85 -22.36 -0.71
N CYS A 121 -15.92 -21.13 -1.22
CA CYS A 121 -14.83 -20.55 -2.02
C CYS A 121 -13.53 -20.42 -1.24
N ILE A 122 -13.59 -19.96 0.02
CA ILE A 122 -12.39 -19.79 0.86
C ILE A 122 -11.71 -21.14 1.14
N GLU A 123 -12.48 -22.21 1.34
CA GLU A 123 -11.97 -23.57 1.47
C GLU A 123 -11.33 -24.07 0.17
N GLU A 124 -12.00 -23.87 -0.97
CA GLU A 124 -11.50 -24.35 -2.27
C GLU A 124 -10.17 -23.68 -2.66
N VAL A 125 -10.00 -22.40 -2.35
CA VAL A 125 -8.78 -21.67 -2.73
C VAL A 125 -7.56 -22.08 -1.91
N GLU A 126 -7.72 -22.80 -0.80
CA GLU A 126 -6.58 -23.32 -0.03
C GLU A 126 -5.68 -24.23 -0.89
N SER A 127 -6.24 -24.89 -1.90
CA SER A 127 -5.47 -25.72 -2.84
C SER A 127 -4.50 -24.91 -3.71
N LEU A 128 -4.67 -23.59 -3.81
CA LEU A 128 -3.80 -22.68 -4.57
C LEU A 128 -2.70 -22.03 -3.71
N GLN A 129 -2.62 -22.33 -2.41
CA GLN A 129 -1.57 -21.76 -1.55
C GLN A 129 -0.19 -22.20 -2.04
N VAL A 130 0.66 -21.23 -2.36
CA VAL A 130 2.06 -21.43 -2.73
C VAL A 130 2.90 -21.26 -1.47
N PRO A 131 3.63 -22.30 -1.02
CA PRO A 131 4.52 -22.16 0.12
C PRO A 131 5.68 -21.22 -0.24
N VAL A 132 5.98 -20.31 0.69
CA VAL A 132 7.17 -19.47 0.68
C VAL A 132 8.17 -20.18 1.58
N HIS A 133 9.14 -20.87 1.00
CA HIS A 133 10.23 -21.42 1.82
C HIS A 133 11.06 -20.29 2.38
N SER A 134 11.55 -20.54 3.59
CA SER A 134 12.46 -19.66 4.30
C SER A 134 13.58 -19.27 3.33
N VAL A 135 13.52 -18.02 2.86
CA VAL A 135 14.47 -17.33 2.00
C VAL A 135 15.89 -17.27 2.60
N TYR A 136 16.08 -17.90 3.75
CA TYR A 136 17.23 -17.75 4.60
C TYR A 136 18.38 -18.70 4.26
N ASP A 137 18.19 -19.63 3.31
CA ASP A 137 19.24 -20.60 2.91
C ASP A 137 20.10 -20.17 1.70
N HIS A 138 19.74 -19.09 0.98
CA HIS A 138 20.38 -18.77 -0.32
C HIS A 138 20.91 -17.34 -0.53
N ILE A 139 21.10 -16.52 0.51
CA ILE A 139 21.59 -15.13 0.34
C ILE A 139 23.12 -14.99 0.41
N ASP A 140 23.86 -16.03 0.79
CA ASP A 140 25.33 -16.00 0.81
C ASP A 140 25.97 -15.98 -0.60
N SER A 141 25.20 -16.15 -1.68
CA SER A 141 25.72 -16.19 -3.05
C SER A 141 25.47 -14.94 -3.89
N ARG A 142 25.18 -13.77 -3.28
CA ARG A 142 25.23 -12.51 -4.04
C ARG A 142 26.69 -12.04 -4.10
N GLU A 143 27.44 -12.63 -5.02
CA GLU A 143 28.79 -12.19 -5.38
C GLU A 143 28.79 -10.67 -5.65
N THR A 144 29.49 -9.96 -4.77
CA THR A 144 30.45 -8.92 -5.11
C THR A 144 30.08 -7.98 -6.27
N PHE A 145 29.14 -7.05 -6.03
CA PHE A 145 29.31 -5.70 -6.58
C PHE A 145 30.35 -4.95 -5.74
N SER A 146 31.62 -5.36 -5.90
CA SER A 146 32.78 -4.57 -5.48
C SER A 146 32.86 -3.36 -6.38
N GLY A 147 32.44 -2.20 -5.87
CA GLY A 147 32.58 -0.95 -6.60
C GLY A 147 32.06 0.28 -5.88
N LEU A 148 31.93 0.28 -4.55
CA LEU A 148 31.74 1.49 -3.76
C LEU A 148 32.42 1.28 -2.40
N SER A 149 33.73 1.54 -2.40
CA SER A 149 34.51 1.70 -1.18
C SER A 149 33.85 2.76 -0.32
N VAL A 150 33.50 2.34 0.90
CA VAL A 150 33.38 3.22 2.06
C VAL A 150 34.65 4.09 2.10
N SER A 151 34.53 5.39 1.88
CA SER A 151 35.52 6.35 2.38
C SER A 151 34.88 7.13 3.52
N LEU A 152 35.34 6.79 4.72
CA LEU A 152 35.19 7.58 5.93
C LEU A 152 35.71 9.01 5.65
N TYR A 153 34.88 10.02 5.95
CA TYR A 153 35.15 11.46 5.94
C TYR A 153 35.47 12.14 4.59
N PRO A 154 34.95 13.37 4.41
CA PRO A 154 35.77 14.44 3.88
C PRO A 154 35.73 15.65 4.82
N SER A 155 36.76 15.76 5.66
CA SER A 155 37.18 17.02 6.26
C SER A 155 37.81 17.90 5.19
N LEU A 156 37.12 18.95 4.76
CA LEU A 156 37.70 20.00 3.93
C LEU A 156 38.34 21.06 4.83
N GLN A 157 39.65 20.93 5.01
CA GLN A 157 40.51 22.03 5.44
C GLN A 157 40.64 23.03 4.29
N ILE A 158 40.33 24.28 4.58
CA ILE A 158 40.66 25.44 3.74
C ILE A 158 42.15 25.72 3.91
N PRO A 159 42.91 25.99 2.83
CA PRO A 159 44.04 26.89 2.93
C PRO A 159 43.74 28.22 2.24
N SER A 160 44.08 29.26 2.99
CA SER A 160 44.15 30.67 2.68
C SER A 160 45.03 31.04 1.49
N GLY A 161 44.62 32.09 0.76
CA GLY A 161 45.48 33.27 0.60
C GLY A 161 46.33 33.43 -0.67
N THR A 162 45.88 34.40 -1.48
CA THR A 162 46.66 35.51 -2.10
C THR A 162 47.58 35.30 -3.31
N ASP A 163 47.27 36.09 -4.34
CA ASP A 163 48.14 36.98 -5.13
C ASP A 163 48.33 36.77 -6.66
N LEU A 164 47.82 37.81 -7.37
CA LEU A 164 48.42 38.60 -8.47
C LEU A 164 48.69 37.91 -9.84
N VAL A 165 47.92 38.21 -10.90
CA VAL A 165 47.89 39.39 -11.81
C VAL A 165 48.60 39.14 -13.17
N GLN A 166 47.90 39.59 -14.23
CA GLN A 166 48.33 40.02 -15.58
C GLN A 166 48.28 39.07 -16.80
N LYS A 167 47.33 39.43 -17.70
CA LYS A 167 47.45 39.74 -19.15
C LYS A 167 47.98 38.66 -20.12
N GLU A 168 47.55 38.49 -21.36
CA GLU A 168 46.57 39.12 -22.28
C GLU A 168 46.71 38.37 -23.64
N HIS A 169 45.60 38.08 -24.36
CA HIS A 169 45.42 37.78 -25.81
C HIS A 169 46.37 36.76 -26.53
N ASP A 170 45.97 35.88 -27.45
CA ASP A 170 44.77 35.64 -28.24
C ASP A 170 44.94 34.32 -29.04
N LEU A 171 43.82 33.77 -29.53
CA LEU A 171 43.62 32.89 -30.70
C LEU A 171 43.64 31.34 -30.58
N LYS A 172 42.45 30.82 -30.96
CA LYS A 172 42.10 29.58 -31.71
C LYS A 172 41.63 28.35 -30.94
N ASP A 173 40.31 28.20 -30.98
CA ASP A 173 39.50 26.98 -31.12
C ASP A 173 40.26 25.65 -31.11
N VAL A 174 40.26 24.99 -29.95
CA VAL A 174 40.21 23.53 -29.83
C VAL A 174 39.24 23.21 -28.69
N ALA A 175 38.00 22.91 -29.05
CA ALA A 175 36.99 22.40 -28.13
C ALA A 175 37.45 21.06 -27.57
N SER A 176 37.91 21.09 -26.32
CA SER A 176 38.24 19.93 -25.51
C SER A 176 36.97 19.42 -24.83
N GLN A 177 36.82 18.10 -24.88
CA GLN A 177 35.67 17.30 -24.47
C GLN A 177 35.20 17.59 -23.02
N PRO A 178 33.89 17.76 -22.78
CA PRO A 178 33.33 17.60 -21.45
C PRO A 178 33.21 16.11 -21.13
N LEU A 179 33.80 15.73 -19.99
CA LEU A 179 33.61 14.43 -19.35
C LEU A 179 32.13 14.07 -19.28
N ALA A 180 31.86 12.83 -19.70
CA ALA A 180 30.55 12.28 -19.94
C ALA A 180 29.61 12.41 -18.73
N PHE A 181 28.58 13.22 -18.92
CA PHE A 181 27.32 13.09 -18.21
C PHE A 181 26.81 11.64 -18.33
N CYS A 182 26.71 10.92 -17.21
CA CYS A 182 25.87 9.74 -17.13
C CYS A 182 24.40 10.17 -17.23
N ARG A 183 23.94 10.43 -18.46
CA ARG A 183 22.52 10.43 -18.83
C ARG A 183 22.03 8.99 -18.74
N LEU A 184 21.54 8.58 -17.58
CA LEU A 184 20.73 7.36 -17.50
C LEU A 184 19.39 7.66 -18.18
N SER A 185 19.23 7.08 -19.37
CA SER A 185 17.99 7.15 -20.12
C SER A 185 16.86 6.52 -19.31
N ARG A 186 15.92 7.36 -18.89
CA ARG A 186 14.59 6.98 -18.40
C ARG A 186 13.92 6.13 -19.49
N ARG A 187 13.90 4.81 -19.33
CA ARG A 187 13.06 3.92 -20.14
C ARG A 187 11.69 3.80 -19.47
N PRO A 188 10.57 3.88 -20.22
CA PRO A 188 9.27 3.57 -19.68
C PRO A 188 9.21 2.08 -19.31
N VAL A 189 8.88 1.80 -18.06
CA VAL A 189 8.58 0.44 -17.58
C VAL A 189 7.27 0.02 -18.25
N LYS A 190 7.29 -1.09 -19.00
CA LYS A 190 6.08 -1.71 -19.57
C LYS A 190 5.30 -2.37 -18.44
N SER A 191 3.97 -2.26 -18.49
CA SER A 191 3.07 -2.93 -17.56
C SER A 191 3.24 -4.47 -17.60
N PRO A 192 3.06 -5.17 -16.47
CA PRO A 192 3.06 -6.63 -16.46
C PRO A 192 1.87 -7.14 -17.30
N GLN A 193 2.15 -8.01 -18.27
CA GLN A 193 1.11 -8.63 -19.09
C GLN A 193 0.48 -9.79 -18.32
N LEU A 194 -0.78 -9.62 -17.91
CA LEU A 194 -1.66 -10.72 -17.55
C LEU A 194 -2.32 -11.27 -18.83
N PHE A 195 -2.35 -12.60 -18.94
CA PHE A 195 -3.10 -13.37 -19.95
C PHE A 195 -3.12 -12.78 -21.36
N ARG A 196 -2.01 -12.94 -22.10
CA ARG A 196 -1.99 -12.69 -23.54
C ARG A 196 -1.82 -13.99 -24.30
N LEU A 197 -2.72 -14.23 -25.25
CA LEU A 197 -2.48 -15.11 -26.39
C LEU A 197 -2.74 -14.33 -27.67
N GLN A 198 -1.80 -14.39 -28.61
CA GLN A 198 -1.90 -13.79 -29.93
C GLN A 198 -2.97 -14.52 -30.75
N ALA A 199 -4.09 -13.87 -31.06
CA ALA A 199 -4.99 -14.31 -32.10
C ALA A 199 -4.40 -13.94 -33.47
N ARG A 200 -4.08 -14.93 -34.29
CA ARG A 200 -3.92 -14.75 -35.74
C ARG A 200 -5.32 -14.67 -36.33
N PHE A 201 -5.67 -13.54 -36.91
CA PHE A 201 -6.80 -13.44 -37.83
C PHE A 201 -6.24 -13.35 -39.24
N GLU A 202 -6.66 -14.30 -40.08
CA GLU A 202 -6.52 -14.24 -41.52
C GLU A 202 -7.31 -13.04 -42.03
N ALA A 203 -6.63 -12.13 -42.72
CA ALA A 203 -7.25 -11.03 -43.44
C ALA A 203 -7.56 -11.52 -44.85
N ASP A 204 -8.84 -11.60 -45.16
CA ASP A 204 -9.31 -11.82 -46.53
C ASP A 204 -9.30 -10.47 -47.26
N GLU A 205 -8.49 -10.37 -48.30
CA GLU A 205 -8.50 -9.25 -49.24
C GLU A 205 -9.78 -9.32 -50.09
N ASN A 206 -10.50 -8.21 -50.25
CA ASN A 206 -11.01 -7.81 -51.56
C ASN A 206 -11.51 -6.36 -51.62
N THR A 207 -10.70 -5.51 -52.27
CA THR A 207 -11.06 -4.79 -53.50
C THR A 207 -12.10 -3.64 -53.46
N SER A 208 -11.57 -2.40 -53.40
CA SER A 208 -11.63 -1.37 -54.47
C SER A 208 -12.30 0.01 -54.22
N ARG A 209 -11.52 1.02 -54.68
CA ARG A 209 -11.88 2.28 -55.39
C ARG A 209 -12.32 3.53 -54.60
N THR A 210 -11.34 4.41 -54.41
CA THR A 210 -11.37 5.90 -54.37
C THR A 210 -11.87 6.56 -55.69
N PRO A 211 -11.96 7.90 -55.84
CA PRO A 211 -12.17 9.03 -54.88
C PRO A 211 -13.19 10.09 -55.40
N GLN A 212 -13.55 11.12 -54.60
CA GLN A 212 -13.48 12.55 -54.99
C GLN A 212 -13.95 13.54 -53.88
N THR A 213 -13.04 14.45 -53.60
CA THR A 213 -13.06 15.85 -53.12
C THR A 213 -14.39 16.62 -53.00
N VAL A 214 -14.55 17.44 -51.94
CA VAL A 214 -14.79 18.92 -51.98
C VAL A 214 -14.73 19.52 -50.56
N LYS A 215 -14.11 20.71 -50.48
CA LYS A 215 -13.82 21.57 -49.32
C LYS A 215 -15.08 22.20 -48.70
N ASN A 216 -15.08 22.46 -47.38
CA ASN A 216 -15.01 23.83 -46.83
C ASN A 216 -14.96 23.91 -45.29
N ASN A 217 -14.24 24.94 -44.86
CA ASN A 217 -13.78 25.36 -43.53
C ASN A 217 -14.87 25.61 -42.47
N LEU A 218 -14.51 25.44 -41.19
CA LEU A 218 -14.44 26.53 -40.19
C LEU A 218 -13.78 26.07 -38.88
N LEU A 219 -13.07 27.02 -38.25
CA LEU A 219 -12.09 26.91 -37.17
C LEU A 219 -12.71 26.73 -35.78
N ALA A 220 -12.05 25.96 -34.92
CA ALA A 220 -11.80 26.32 -33.52
C ALA A 220 -10.70 25.41 -32.93
N ASP A 221 -9.65 26.04 -32.44
CA ASP A 221 -8.45 25.45 -31.82
C ASP A 221 -8.78 24.63 -30.57
N THR A 222 -8.23 23.41 -30.49
CA THR A 222 -7.97 22.75 -29.19
C THR A 222 -6.69 21.95 -29.31
N CYS A 223 -5.60 22.54 -28.81
CA CYS A 223 -4.26 21.98 -28.88
C CYS A 223 -4.10 20.85 -27.83
N CYS A 224 -4.49 19.63 -28.18
CA CYS A 224 -4.06 18.41 -27.50
C CYS A 224 -2.92 17.77 -28.31
N ARG A 225 -1.67 18.16 -28.03
CA ARG A 225 -0.49 17.52 -28.64
C ARG A 225 -0.32 16.09 -28.12
N LYS A 226 -0.85 15.12 -28.87
CA LYS A 226 -0.41 13.73 -28.87
C LYS A 226 0.90 13.64 -29.67
N SER A 227 2.00 13.25 -29.03
CA SER A 227 3.25 12.95 -29.74
C SER A 227 3.17 11.56 -30.36
N VAL A 228 2.93 11.54 -31.67
CA VAL A 228 3.16 10.41 -32.58
C VAL A 228 4.67 10.18 -32.68
N LEU A 229 5.14 8.96 -32.41
CA LEU A 229 6.48 8.53 -32.81
C LEU A 229 6.38 7.62 -34.03
N SER A 230 7.03 8.07 -35.08
CA SER A 230 7.09 7.52 -36.43
C SER A 230 8.03 6.31 -36.48
N HIS A 231 7.53 5.20 -37.02
CA HIS A 231 8.35 4.08 -37.48
C HIS A 231 9.07 4.48 -38.79
N SER A 232 10.40 4.43 -38.81
CA SER A 232 11.17 4.42 -40.05
C SER A 232 11.32 2.99 -40.58
N ARG A 233 11.17 2.84 -41.90
CA ARG A 233 11.33 1.59 -42.64
C ARG A 233 12.68 1.60 -43.38
N HIS A 234 13.12 0.38 -43.72
CA HIS A 234 14.15 0.00 -44.69
C HIS A 234 15.56 -0.24 -44.14
N PHE A 235 15.98 -1.51 -44.09
CA PHE A 235 16.97 -2.04 -45.03
C PHE A 235 16.78 -3.56 -45.19
N SER A 236 16.81 -3.99 -46.44
CA SER A 236 16.78 -5.36 -46.92
C SER A 236 18.17 -6.00 -46.85
N ARG A 237 18.24 -7.32 -46.60
CA ARG A 237 19.20 -8.20 -47.27
C ARG A 237 18.80 -9.67 -47.16
N THR A 238 18.52 -10.24 -48.33
CA THR A 238 18.68 -11.66 -48.69
C THR A 238 20.11 -12.11 -48.42
N ASP A 239 20.28 -13.33 -47.91
CA ASP A 239 21.33 -14.25 -48.36
C ASP A 239 20.96 -15.67 -47.94
N ASP A 240 21.01 -16.56 -48.93
CA ASP A 240 20.87 -18.01 -48.87
C ASP A 240 21.89 -18.64 -47.90
N HIS A 241 21.56 -19.79 -47.30
CA HIS A 241 22.26 -21.06 -47.57
C HIS A 241 21.83 -22.19 -46.61
N GLN A 242 21.37 -23.26 -47.24
CA GLN A 242 21.79 -24.66 -47.02
C GLN A 242 21.43 -25.37 -45.71
N TRP A 243 20.39 -26.18 -45.86
CA TRP A 243 20.19 -27.51 -45.27
C TRP A 243 21.52 -28.24 -44.95
N ILE A 244 21.69 -28.61 -43.69
CA ILE A 244 22.41 -29.83 -43.33
C ILE A 244 21.50 -30.63 -42.38
N SER A 245 21.04 -31.75 -42.91
CA SER A 245 20.28 -32.79 -42.23
C SER A 245 21.23 -33.78 -41.57
N LYS A 246 20.82 -34.31 -40.39
CA LYS A 246 20.92 -35.71 -39.90
C LYS A 246 20.99 -35.76 -38.36
N PRO A 247 20.65 -36.89 -37.72
CA PRO A 247 19.34 -37.55 -37.72
C PRO A 247 18.85 -37.78 -36.28
N GLY A 248 17.57 -38.14 -36.15
CA GLY A 248 16.90 -38.27 -34.87
C GLY A 248 17.37 -39.42 -33.99
N GLU A 249 17.05 -39.26 -32.71
CA GLU A 249 16.70 -40.38 -31.84
C GLU A 249 15.32 -40.10 -31.25
N LEU A 250 14.56 -41.18 -31.19
CA LEU A 250 13.11 -41.26 -31.23
C LEU A 250 12.54 -41.20 -29.80
N LEU A 251 11.52 -40.38 -29.62
CA LEU A 251 10.29 -40.69 -28.89
C LEU A 251 10.42 -41.52 -27.59
N GLU A 252 10.36 -40.86 -26.44
CA GLU A 252 9.81 -41.47 -25.23
C GLU A 252 8.71 -40.58 -24.63
N GLN A 253 7.51 -40.88 -25.12
CA GLN A 253 6.22 -40.89 -24.43
C GLN A 253 5.94 -39.85 -23.33
N LEU A 254 5.14 -38.87 -23.76
CA LEU A 254 4.02 -38.27 -23.03
C LEU A 254 3.44 -39.19 -21.94
N SER A 255 3.92 -39.03 -20.71
CA SER A 255 3.28 -39.55 -19.51
C SER A 255 2.80 -38.36 -18.68
N ALA A 256 1.52 -38.40 -18.32
CA ALA A 256 0.81 -37.37 -17.57
C ALA A 256 1.64 -36.92 -16.34
N ALA A 257 2.24 -35.73 -16.44
CA ALA A 257 2.97 -35.14 -15.34
C ALA A 257 1.96 -34.71 -14.27
N ALA A 258 2.06 -35.32 -13.09
CA ALA A 258 1.41 -34.82 -11.87
C ALA A 258 1.69 -33.31 -11.74
N PRO A 259 0.71 -32.49 -11.28
CA PRO A 259 0.90 -31.05 -11.20
C PRO A 259 2.10 -30.75 -10.30
N LYS A 260 3.17 -30.22 -10.89
CA LYS A 260 4.35 -29.76 -10.14
C LYS A 260 3.87 -28.64 -9.22
N THR A 261 3.79 -28.91 -7.92
CA THR A 261 3.48 -27.89 -6.91
C THR A 261 4.57 -26.82 -7.00
N TYR A 262 4.21 -25.67 -7.57
CA TYR A 262 5.14 -24.56 -7.72
C TYR A 262 5.53 -24.03 -6.34
N ARG A 263 6.78 -23.59 -6.19
CA ARG A 263 7.33 -23.06 -4.94
C ARG A 263 8.00 -21.72 -5.23
N CYS A 264 7.76 -20.72 -4.37
CA CYS A 264 8.49 -19.46 -4.41
C CYS A 264 9.78 -19.63 -3.59
N SER A 265 10.93 -19.60 -4.26
CA SER A 265 12.23 -19.94 -3.67
C SER A 265 13.15 -18.75 -3.38
N ASP A 266 12.87 -17.57 -3.94
CA ASP A 266 13.73 -16.38 -3.82
C ASP A 266 12.97 -15.18 -3.23
N LEU A 267 13.63 -14.41 -2.34
CA LEU A 267 13.09 -13.16 -1.81
C LEU A 267 12.83 -12.16 -2.93
N ALA A 268 13.77 -12.08 -3.89
CA ALA A 268 13.66 -11.11 -4.97
C ALA A 268 12.45 -11.42 -5.85
N GLU A 269 12.16 -12.70 -6.09
CA GLU A 269 10.94 -13.12 -6.78
C GLU A 269 9.68 -12.70 -5.99
N LEU A 270 9.66 -12.95 -4.68
CA LEU A 270 8.55 -12.60 -3.80
C LEU A 270 8.31 -11.09 -3.74
N GLU A 271 9.38 -10.30 -3.58
CA GLU A 271 9.34 -8.83 -3.56
C GLU A 271 8.76 -8.28 -4.85
N VAL A 272 9.30 -8.71 -6.00
CA VAL A 272 8.81 -8.25 -7.30
C VAL A 272 7.34 -8.64 -7.49
N GLY A 273 6.95 -9.84 -7.07
CA GLY A 273 5.56 -10.30 -7.21
C GLY A 273 4.55 -9.64 -6.28
N LEU A 274 4.97 -9.19 -5.10
CA LEU A 274 4.13 -8.44 -4.15
C LEU A 274 4.14 -6.91 -4.39
N SER A 275 4.82 -6.44 -5.44
CA SER A 275 4.94 -5.01 -5.74
C SER A 275 3.62 -4.38 -6.24
N HIS A 276 2.76 -5.17 -6.91
CA HIS A 276 1.51 -4.73 -7.55
C HIS A 276 1.63 -3.40 -8.32
N GLY A 277 2.70 -3.21 -9.10
CA GLY A 277 2.91 -2.01 -9.91
C GLY A 277 3.64 -0.86 -9.21
N ASP A 278 4.07 -1.03 -7.95
CA ASP A 278 4.94 -0.08 -7.24
C ASP A 278 6.31 -0.68 -6.84
N PRO A 279 7.22 -0.89 -7.82
CA PRO A 279 8.54 -1.45 -7.55
C PRO A 279 9.43 -0.48 -6.77
N SER A 280 9.16 0.83 -6.81
CA SER A 280 9.91 1.84 -6.06
C SER A 280 9.71 1.70 -4.55
N SER A 281 8.45 1.61 -4.11
CA SER A 281 8.14 1.42 -2.69
C SER A 281 8.60 0.05 -2.23
N MET A 282 8.42 -1.00 -3.05
CA MET A 282 8.86 -2.34 -2.70
C MET A 282 10.40 -2.43 -2.56
N ARG A 283 11.17 -1.71 -3.37
CA ARG A 283 12.63 -1.65 -3.21
C ARG A 283 13.05 -1.07 -1.85
N LEU A 284 12.37 0.00 -1.40
CA LEU A 284 12.63 0.57 -0.08
C LEU A 284 12.26 -0.42 1.04
N VAL A 285 11.19 -1.20 0.87
CA VAL A 285 10.84 -2.27 1.81
C VAL A 285 11.93 -3.35 1.84
N ALA A 286 12.40 -3.81 0.69
CA ALA A 286 13.49 -4.78 0.57
C ALA A 286 14.78 -4.29 1.27
N GLU A 287 15.16 -3.04 1.03
CA GLU A 287 16.30 -2.39 1.71
C GLU A 287 16.09 -2.31 3.24
N ALA A 288 14.86 -2.04 3.70
CA ALA A 288 14.54 -2.02 5.12
C ALA A 288 14.65 -3.40 5.78
N VAL A 289 14.15 -4.46 5.11
CA VAL A 289 14.31 -5.85 5.55
C VAL A 289 15.80 -6.20 5.64
N TRP A 290 16.57 -5.83 4.62
CA TRP A 290 18.01 -6.10 4.57
C TRP A 290 18.76 -5.40 5.72
N LEU A 291 18.47 -4.13 5.99
CA LEU A 291 19.08 -3.39 7.10
C LEU A 291 18.69 -3.96 8.48
N GLN A 292 17.44 -4.39 8.67
CA GLN A 292 17.05 -5.06 9.92
C GLN A 292 17.85 -6.35 10.15
N ARG A 293 18.04 -7.16 9.10
CA ARG A 293 18.85 -8.38 9.17
C ARG A 293 20.32 -8.07 9.47
N GLN A 294 20.88 -7.04 8.86
CA GLN A 294 22.27 -6.63 9.12
C GLN A 294 22.46 -6.18 10.58
N ASN A 295 21.54 -5.37 11.11
CA ASN A 295 21.58 -4.90 12.49
C ASN A 295 21.41 -6.04 13.51
N ALA A 296 20.66 -7.07 13.15
CA ALA A 296 20.50 -8.29 13.95
C ALA A 296 21.79 -9.12 14.02
N GLY A 297 22.49 -9.27 12.88
CA GLY A 297 23.74 -10.03 12.79
C GLY A 297 24.87 -9.45 13.66
N LEU A 298 24.91 -8.12 13.83
CA LEU A 298 25.89 -7.47 14.71
C LEU A 298 25.67 -7.77 16.21
N ARG A 299 24.46 -8.15 16.64
CA ARG A 299 24.14 -8.39 18.06
C ARG A 299 24.52 -9.79 18.57
N ARG A 300 24.74 -10.76 17.67
CA ARG A 300 24.84 -12.17 18.08
C ARG A 300 25.90 -12.90 17.26
N GLY A 301 27.06 -13.15 17.88
CA GLY A 301 28.14 -13.91 17.27
C GLY A 301 27.66 -15.25 16.69
N SER A 302 28.01 -15.48 15.43
CA SER A 302 28.04 -16.75 14.67
C SER A 302 26.87 -17.74 14.70
N HIS A 303 25.71 -17.41 15.28
CA HIS A 303 24.49 -18.19 15.08
C HIS A 303 23.41 -17.32 14.47
N ALA A 304 23.22 -17.48 13.15
CA ALA A 304 22.19 -16.85 12.34
C ALA A 304 20.79 -17.33 12.78
N VAL A 305 20.33 -16.88 13.95
CA VAL A 305 18.94 -17.01 14.34
C VAL A 305 18.16 -16.00 13.50
N LEU A 306 17.39 -16.54 12.56
CA LEU A 306 16.62 -15.81 11.57
C LEU A 306 15.60 -14.91 12.26
N LEU A 307 15.86 -13.60 12.31
CA LEU A 307 14.87 -12.69 12.85
C LEU A 307 13.72 -12.52 11.84
N PRO A 308 12.46 -12.63 12.31
CA PRO A 308 11.31 -12.28 11.50
C PRO A 308 11.36 -10.79 11.14
N PHE A 309 10.80 -10.45 9.98
CA PHE A 309 10.64 -9.06 9.58
C PHE A 309 9.72 -8.34 10.57
N ASP A 310 10.27 -7.41 11.34
CA ASP A 310 9.54 -6.70 12.39
C ASP A 310 9.10 -5.33 11.89
N ILE A 311 7.84 -5.25 11.48
CA ILE A 311 7.24 -4.02 10.97
C ILE A 311 7.13 -2.92 12.05
N SER A 312 7.14 -3.27 13.34
CA SER A 312 7.03 -2.31 14.45
C SER A 312 8.29 -1.47 14.69
N ARG A 313 9.41 -1.91 14.10
CA ARG A 313 10.74 -1.27 14.15
C ARG A 313 11.07 -0.50 12.87
N ILE A 314 10.08 -0.26 12.01
CA ILE A 314 10.19 0.52 10.79
C ILE A 314 9.43 1.83 10.97
N PHE A 315 10.03 2.92 10.54
CA PHE A 315 9.45 4.25 10.61
C PHE A 315 9.54 4.97 9.28
N THR A 316 8.58 5.83 9.00
CA THR A 316 8.60 6.72 7.83
C THR A 316 8.91 8.14 8.28
N CYS A 317 9.83 8.80 7.57
CA CYS A 317 10.08 10.24 7.72
C CYS A 317 9.76 10.91 6.38
N CYS A 318 8.68 11.68 6.34
CA CYS A 318 8.16 12.31 5.13
C CYS A 318 8.73 13.74 4.97
N LEU A 319 9.46 13.99 3.88
CA LEU A 319 10.13 15.25 3.59
C LEU A 319 9.63 15.84 2.26
N PRO A 320 8.62 16.73 2.28
CA PRO A 320 8.05 17.32 1.08
C PRO A 320 9.01 18.33 0.43
N GLY A 321 8.83 18.57 -0.87
CA GLY A 321 9.62 19.52 -1.68
C GLY A 321 10.90 18.96 -2.27
N LEU A 322 11.32 17.76 -1.87
CA LEU A 322 12.57 17.14 -2.31
C LEU A 322 12.38 16.12 -3.45
N PRO A 323 13.32 15.99 -4.39
CA PRO A 323 13.24 15.01 -5.47
C PRO A 323 13.06 13.57 -4.96
N ASP A 324 12.27 12.77 -5.68
CA ASP A 324 12.00 11.36 -5.33
C ASP A 324 13.27 10.49 -5.25
N THR A 325 14.34 10.89 -5.96
CA THR A 325 15.64 10.19 -5.97
C THR A 325 16.36 10.21 -4.63
N LEU A 326 15.96 11.09 -3.70
CA LEU A 326 16.52 11.19 -2.36
C LEU A 326 15.83 10.26 -1.35
N SER A 327 14.75 9.58 -1.75
CA SER A 327 14.10 8.59 -0.90
C SER A 327 15.06 7.42 -0.65
N CYS A 328 15.30 7.07 0.60
CA CYS A 328 16.24 6.01 0.97
C CYS A 328 15.93 5.44 2.35
N VAL A 329 16.55 4.31 2.65
CA VAL A 329 16.43 3.66 3.95
C VAL A 329 17.69 3.90 4.77
N CYS A 330 17.51 4.29 6.04
CA CYS A 330 18.59 4.60 6.96
C CYS A 330 18.44 3.81 8.27
N PRO A 331 19.54 3.28 8.83
CA PRO A 331 19.51 2.72 10.18
C PRO A 331 19.37 3.85 11.22
N GLY A 332 18.67 3.56 12.32
CA GLY A 332 18.39 4.52 13.39
C GLY A 332 17.05 5.23 13.22
N TYR A 333 16.86 6.28 14.03
CA TYR A 333 15.66 7.12 14.04
C TYR A 333 15.92 8.43 13.32
N ILE A 334 15.05 8.83 12.40
CA ILE A 334 15.14 10.12 11.72
C ILE A 334 13.91 10.95 12.05
N THR A 335 14.12 12.19 12.45
CA THR A 335 13.05 13.14 12.75
C THR A 335 13.38 14.54 12.25
N VAL A 336 12.33 15.33 12.07
CA VAL A 336 12.40 16.71 11.60
C VAL A 336 12.29 17.64 12.79
N LEU A 337 13.24 18.58 12.89
CA LEU A 337 13.35 19.54 13.99
C LEU A 337 13.28 20.98 13.48
N SER A 338 12.89 21.89 14.36
CA SER A 338 12.91 23.32 14.10
C SER A 338 14.34 23.87 14.10
N MET A 339 14.56 24.97 13.36
CA MET A 339 15.90 25.57 13.21
C MET A 339 16.58 26.13 14.46
N PRO A 340 15.90 26.54 15.55
CA PRO A 340 16.58 26.93 16.78
C PRO A 340 17.54 25.85 17.30
N SER A 341 17.27 24.57 17.02
CA SER A 341 18.14 23.45 17.38
C SER A 341 19.32 23.23 16.42
N ALA A 342 19.41 23.93 15.27
CA ALA A 342 20.40 23.62 14.23
C ALA A 342 21.85 23.89 14.65
N THR A 343 22.10 24.95 15.41
CA THR A 343 23.42 25.25 16.00
C THR A 343 23.81 24.17 16.99
N LEU A 344 22.89 23.80 17.87
CA LEU A 344 23.07 22.73 18.86
C LEU A 344 23.40 21.38 18.19
N ILE A 345 22.69 21.03 17.12
CA ILE A 345 22.92 19.77 16.40
C ILE A 345 24.33 19.72 15.80
N LYS A 346 24.84 20.84 15.28
CA LYS A 346 26.23 20.91 14.77
C LYS A 346 27.25 20.73 15.89
N GLU A 347 26.97 21.25 17.09
CA GLU A 347 27.85 21.09 18.26
C GLU A 347 27.82 19.66 18.82
N LEU A 348 26.65 19.01 18.85
CA LEU A 348 26.49 17.62 19.29
C LEU A 348 26.92 16.59 18.24
N GLN A 349 27.28 17.05 17.03
CA GLN A 349 27.58 16.18 15.91
C GLN A 349 28.80 15.30 16.20
N ASN A 350 28.66 13.99 15.97
CA ASN A 350 29.72 12.98 16.12
C ASN A 350 30.24 12.76 17.56
N GLN A 351 29.56 13.25 18.59
CA GLN A 351 29.87 12.90 19.98
C GLN A 351 28.83 11.91 20.54
N PRO A 352 29.24 10.90 21.33
CA PRO A 352 28.30 10.05 22.05
C PRO A 352 27.60 10.87 23.14
N VAL A 353 26.31 11.07 22.99
CA VAL A 353 25.47 11.84 23.91
C VAL A 353 24.79 10.95 24.94
N ARG A 354 24.53 11.51 26.13
CA ARG A 354 23.72 10.87 27.17
C ARG A 354 22.24 11.15 26.92
N VAL A 355 21.43 10.10 26.96
CA VAL A 355 20.01 10.13 26.59
C VAL A 355 19.10 9.78 27.77
N VAL A 356 17.96 10.46 27.83
CA VAL A 356 16.84 10.13 28.73
C VAL A 356 15.60 9.86 27.90
N LEU A 357 14.84 8.84 28.32
CA LEU A 357 13.61 8.40 27.68
C LEU A 357 12.43 8.67 28.62
N VAL A 358 11.45 9.46 28.16
CA VAL A 358 10.30 9.88 28.95
C VAL A 358 9.01 9.36 28.31
N GLU A 359 8.21 8.63 29.07
CA GLU A 359 6.92 8.10 28.61
C GLU A 359 5.78 9.12 28.67
N GLY A 360 5.90 10.12 29.54
CA GLY A 360 4.90 11.17 29.75
C GLY A 360 5.08 12.41 28.88
N ASP A 361 4.16 13.38 29.05
CA ASP A 361 4.34 14.73 28.51
C ASP A 361 5.36 15.49 29.37
N LEU A 362 6.19 16.30 28.70
CA LEU A 362 7.09 17.26 29.34
C LEU A 362 6.39 18.61 29.47
N THR A 363 5.34 18.63 30.27
CA THR A 363 4.57 19.83 30.61
C THR A 363 4.31 19.88 32.12
N GLU A 364 4.17 21.09 32.69
CA GLU A 364 3.81 21.25 34.11
C GLU A 364 2.46 20.58 34.41
N SER A 365 1.53 20.59 33.46
CA SER A 365 0.17 20.08 33.64
C SER A 365 0.05 18.56 33.55
N TYR A 366 1.09 17.84 33.12
CA TYR A 366 1.03 16.40 32.89
C TYR A 366 0.78 15.62 34.18
N ARG A 367 -0.22 14.75 34.17
CA ARG A 367 -0.53 13.84 35.28
C ARG A 367 -0.83 12.45 34.71
N HIS A 368 -0.12 11.43 35.23
CA HIS A 368 -0.30 10.04 34.82
C HIS A 368 -1.74 9.56 35.05
N LEU A 369 -2.19 8.62 34.21
CA LEU A 369 -3.48 7.94 34.32
C LEU A 369 -3.51 7.15 35.64
N GLY A 370 -4.11 7.75 36.67
CA GLY A 370 -4.06 7.27 38.06
C GLY A 370 -3.95 8.40 39.08
N PHE A 371 -3.55 9.60 38.66
CA PHE A 371 -3.53 10.78 39.51
C PHE A 371 -4.93 11.39 39.68
N ASN A 372 -5.66 10.96 40.72
CA ASN A 372 -6.89 11.60 41.13
C ASN A 372 -6.58 12.82 42.00
N LYS A 373 -6.75 14.04 41.47
CA LYS A 373 -6.80 15.23 42.34
C LYS A 373 -8.06 15.09 43.22
N PRO A 374 -7.97 15.20 44.55
CA PRO A 374 -9.16 15.41 45.36
C PRO A 374 -9.79 16.74 44.94
N THR A 375 -11.02 16.68 44.42
CA THR A 375 -11.75 17.80 43.80
C THR A 375 -12.06 18.96 44.74
N ASN A 376 -11.79 18.83 46.04
CA ASN A 376 -12.22 19.77 47.09
C ASN A 376 -11.09 20.50 47.82
N ILE A 377 -9.84 20.43 47.36
CA ILE A 377 -8.73 21.15 48.00
C ILE A 377 -8.44 22.44 47.21
N LYS A 378 -9.00 23.56 47.68
CA LYS A 378 -8.48 24.89 47.34
C LYS A 378 -7.25 25.14 48.21
N THR A 379 -6.07 25.09 47.63
CA THR A 379 -4.87 25.60 48.29
C THR A 379 -5.00 27.12 48.35
N VAL A 380 -5.35 27.66 49.52
CA VAL A 380 -5.32 29.11 49.78
C VAL A 380 -3.86 29.47 50.03
N SER A 381 -3.10 29.75 48.97
CA SER A 381 -1.80 30.38 49.11
C SER A 381 -2.00 31.89 49.29
N GLU A 382 -1.68 32.38 50.49
CA GLU A 382 -1.55 33.80 50.82
C GLU A 382 -0.61 34.48 49.81
N SER A 383 -1.19 35.33 48.96
CA SER A 383 -0.44 36.08 47.94
C SER A 383 0.23 37.30 48.57
N VAL A 384 1.41 37.10 49.16
CA VAL A 384 2.38 38.19 49.25
C VAL A 384 3.00 38.35 47.86
N LYS A 385 2.64 39.45 47.21
CA LYS A 385 3.19 39.90 45.92
C LYS A 385 4.68 40.19 46.04
N VAL A 386 5.51 39.16 45.97
CA VAL A 386 6.90 39.25 45.51
C VAL A 386 6.90 38.57 44.14
N GLN A 387 7.58 39.18 43.16
CA GLN A 387 7.72 38.66 41.78
C GLN A 387 7.89 37.14 41.79
N GLN A 388 6.78 36.42 41.57
CA GLN A 388 6.76 34.98 41.59
C GLN A 388 6.73 34.56 40.14
N ASP A 389 7.87 34.05 39.70
CA ASP A 389 8.00 33.30 38.45
C ASP A 389 6.78 32.40 38.30
N SER A 390 6.24 32.33 37.08
CA SER A 390 5.04 31.51 36.85
C SER A 390 5.28 30.07 37.36
N SER A 391 4.26 29.38 37.85
CA SER A 391 4.42 27.99 38.33
C SER A 391 5.09 27.07 37.29
N GLU A 392 4.90 27.38 36.01
CA GLU A 392 5.56 26.71 34.89
C GLU A 392 7.06 27.04 34.79
N GLU A 393 7.46 28.26 35.12
CA GLU A 393 8.86 28.70 35.09
C GLU A 393 9.70 28.04 36.18
N LEU A 394 9.19 27.99 37.41
CA LEU A 394 9.80 27.24 38.51
C LEU A 394 9.91 25.74 38.18
N TRP A 395 8.87 25.18 37.56
CA TRP A 395 8.90 23.79 37.11
C TRP A 395 9.96 23.58 36.02
N THR A 396 10.03 24.47 35.03
CA THR A 396 11.01 24.38 33.93
C THR A 396 12.44 24.49 34.45
N ASP A 397 12.71 25.40 35.38
CA ASP A 397 14.03 25.56 36.00
C ASP A 397 14.41 24.34 36.83
N HIS A 398 13.46 23.75 37.56
CA HIS A 398 13.69 22.52 38.29
C HIS A 398 14.03 21.35 37.35
N VAL A 399 13.28 21.19 36.26
CA VAL A 399 13.55 20.18 35.23
C VAL A 399 14.94 20.37 34.62
N LEU A 400 15.29 21.59 34.29
CA LEU A 400 16.60 21.91 33.72
C LEU A 400 17.73 21.59 34.70
N GLN A 401 17.57 21.90 35.99
CA GLN A 401 18.53 21.54 37.03
C GLN A 401 18.73 20.01 37.12
N VAL A 402 17.65 19.22 37.02
CA VAL A 402 17.74 17.76 37.02
C VAL A 402 18.53 17.26 35.79
N LEU A 403 18.25 17.79 34.60
CA LEU A 403 18.96 17.44 33.37
C LEU A 403 20.45 17.83 33.41
N ILE A 404 20.78 18.96 34.04
CA ILE A 404 22.16 19.39 34.26
C ILE A 404 22.86 18.47 35.26
N LYS A 405 22.21 18.15 36.39
CA LYS A 405 22.75 17.29 37.44
C LYS A 405 23.18 15.92 36.89
N PHE A 406 22.39 15.35 36.00
CA PHE A 406 22.70 14.05 35.39
C PHE A 406 23.41 14.17 34.04
N ASN A 407 23.95 15.33 33.67
CA ASN A 407 24.69 15.58 32.42
C ASN A 407 24.01 14.96 31.18
N VAL A 408 22.71 15.18 31.04
CA VAL A 408 21.91 14.68 29.91
C VAL A 408 21.99 15.68 28.77
N ASN A 409 22.23 15.20 27.55
CA ASN A 409 22.31 16.03 26.35
C ASN A 409 21.12 15.84 25.41
N LEU A 410 20.47 14.67 25.47
CA LEU A 410 19.33 14.31 24.62
C LEU A 410 18.15 13.82 25.48
N VAL A 411 16.97 14.37 25.25
CA VAL A 411 15.72 13.95 25.89
C VAL A 411 14.74 13.54 24.80
N LEU A 412 14.31 12.28 24.82
CA LEU A 412 13.26 11.76 23.94
C LEU A 412 11.98 11.57 24.78
N ALA A 413 10.91 12.26 24.41
CA ALA A 413 9.63 12.16 25.08
C ALA A 413 8.56 11.59 24.15
N ARG A 414 7.73 10.67 24.67
CA ARG A 414 6.54 10.19 23.98
C ARG A 414 5.51 11.30 23.81
N GLY A 415 5.36 12.10 24.87
CA GLY A 415 4.37 13.13 24.97
C GLY A 415 4.78 14.46 24.34
N ASN A 416 3.91 15.45 24.53
CA ASN A 416 4.16 16.82 24.11
C ASN A 416 5.22 17.49 25.00
N VAL A 417 5.94 18.46 24.43
CA VAL A 417 6.99 19.20 25.13
C VAL A 417 6.58 20.67 25.22
N SER A 418 6.68 21.28 26.40
CA SER A 418 6.46 22.73 26.57
C SER A 418 7.48 23.51 25.74
N GLU A 419 7.01 24.48 24.97
CA GLU A 419 7.85 25.36 24.13
C GLU A 419 8.90 26.09 24.98
N ARG A 420 8.49 26.59 26.16
CA ARG A 420 9.39 27.26 27.13
C ARG A 420 10.52 26.34 27.61
N LEU A 421 10.21 25.06 27.84
CA LEU A 421 11.21 24.07 28.23
C LEU A 421 12.16 23.78 27.06
N ALA A 422 11.65 23.65 25.85
CA ALA A 422 12.45 23.41 24.66
C ALA A 422 13.43 24.57 24.39
N GLU A 423 12.98 25.81 24.56
CA GLU A 423 13.81 27.03 24.46
C GLU A 423 14.92 27.03 25.50
N LYS A 424 14.59 26.93 26.80
CA LYS A 424 15.59 26.90 27.88
C LYS A 424 16.58 25.72 27.75
N CYS A 425 16.10 24.56 27.30
CA CYS A 425 16.98 23.42 27.03
C CYS A 425 17.95 23.71 25.87
N THR A 426 17.49 24.36 24.81
CA THR A 426 18.31 24.76 23.66
C THR A 426 19.44 25.68 24.10
N ASP A 427 19.14 26.70 24.92
CA ASP A 427 20.14 27.63 25.49
C ASP A 427 21.18 26.90 26.36
N SER A 428 20.74 25.87 27.08
CA SER A 428 21.61 25.05 27.92
C SER A 428 22.41 23.98 27.17
N LYS A 429 22.28 23.92 25.84
CA LYS A 429 22.87 22.89 24.96
C LYS A 429 22.30 21.47 25.15
N ARG A 430 20.99 21.34 25.29
CA ARG A 430 20.27 20.06 25.42
C ARG A 430 19.19 19.94 24.36
N LEU A 431 19.20 18.82 23.64
CA LEU A 431 18.24 18.55 22.59
C LEU A 431 17.03 17.83 23.19
N VAL A 432 15.84 18.41 23.02
CA VAL A 432 14.57 17.81 23.46
C VAL A 432 13.73 17.49 22.22
N ILE A 433 13.28 16.24 22.11
CA ILE A 433 12.45 15.77 21.00
C ILE A 433 11.18 15.17 21.59
N GLY A 434 10.04 15.79 21.28
CA GLY A 434 8.72 15.33 21.67
C GLY A 434 8.06 14.43 20.64
N SER A 435 6.89 13.88 21.00
CA SER A 435 6.02 13.11 20.10
C SER A 435 6.70 11.88 19.48
N VAL A 436 7.59 11.23 20.23
CA VAL A 436 8.33 10.05 19.79
C VAL A 436 7.50 8.78 20.02
N HIS A 437 7.44 7.88 19.04
CA HIS A 437 6.67 6.64 19.17
C HIS A 437 7.24 5.70 20.24
N GLU A 438 6.38 4.96 20.95
CA GLU A 438 6.77 4.06 22.05
C GLU A 438 7.80 3.01 21.63
N SER A 439 7.66 2.41 20.45
CA SER A 439 8.65 1.43 19.97
C SER A 439 10.01 2.06 19.63
N VAL A 440 10.09 3.37 19.35
CA VAL A 440 11.37 4.08 19.21
C VAL A 440 12.03 4.23 20.59
N LEU A 441 11.28 4.66 21.60
CA LEU A 441 11.77 4.74 22.98
C LEU A 441 12.26 3.38 23.47
N GLN A 442 11.48 2.32 23.23
CA GLN A 442 11.88 0.95 23.56
C GLN A 442 13.15 0.52 22.83
N ALA A 443 13.29 0.83 21.53
CA ALA A 443 14.50 0.49 20.77
C ALA A 443 15.74 1.24 21.30
N PHE A 444 15.59 2.50 21.72
CA PHE A 444 16.67 3.24 22.37
C PHE A 444 16.95 2.73 23.79
N ALA A 445 15.95 2.30 24.55
CA ALA A 445 16.15 1.69 25.86
C ALA A 445 17.02 0.42 25.74
N GLU A 446 16.68 -0.45 24.77
CA GLU A 446 17.43 -1.68 24.48
C GLU A 446 18.86 -1.44 23.96
N ALA A 447 19.10 -0.36 23.23
CA ALA A 447 20.40 -0.08 22.61
C ALA A 447 21.33 0.77 23.50
N SER A 448 20.78 1.74 24.23
CA SER A 448 21.56 2.69 25.05
C SER A 448 21.65 2.30 26.54
N GLY A 449 20.87 1.29 26.95
CA GLY A 449 20.74 0.88 28.36
C GLY A 449 19.89 1.83 29.22
N ALA A 450 19.24 2.84 28.62
CA ALA A 450 18.37 3.76 29.33
C ALA A 450 17.11 3.07 29.88
N VAL A 451 16.65 3.52 31.05
CA VAL A 451 15.36 3.10 31.62
C VAL A 451 14.34 4.19 31.37
N GLN A 452 13.19 3.81 30.82
CA GLN A 452 12.08 4.73 30.54
C GLN A 452 11.48 5.24 31.86
N VAL A 453 11.28 6.56 31.96
CA VAL A 453 10.69 7.22 33.14
C VAL A 453 9.36 7.89 32.81
N ALA A 454 8.37 7.76 33.69
CA ALA A 454 7.09 8.44 33.54
C ALA A 454 7.19 9.95 33.84
N TYR A 455 8.01 10.33 34.84
CA TYR A 455 8.28 11.71 35.20
C TYR A 455 9.78 12.00 35.19
N ILE A 456 10.12 13.14 34.61
CA ILE A 456 11.48 13.69 34.56
C ILE A 456 12.10 13.85 35.98
N THR A 457 11.28 14.12 37.00
CA THR A 457 11.71 14.30 38.40
C THR A 457 12.11 12.99 39.08
N HIS A 458 11.68 11.83 38.56
CA HIS A 458 12.03 10.52 39.11
C HIS A 458 13.35 9.97 38.55
N MET A 459 14.11 10.79 37.82
CA MET A 459 15.38 10.39 37.26
C MET A 459 16.43 10.06 38.33
N ASN A 460 17.14 8.97 38.10
CA ASN A 460 18.36 8.59 38.79
C ASN A 460 19.47 8.33 37.75
N GLU A 461 20.69 8.10 38.22
CA GLU A 461 21.84 7.86 37.34
C GLU A 461 21.70 6.59 36.49
N ASN A 462 20.98 5.59 37.00
CA ASN A 462 20.73 4.31 36.30
C ASN A 462 19.70 4.46 35.17
N CYS A 463 18.89 5.52 35.15
CA CYS A 463 17.93 5.76 34.09
C CYS A 463 18.57 6.34 32.81
N VAL A 464 19.78 6.89 32.91
CA VAL A 464 20.41 7.63 31.81
C VAL A 464 21.20 6.68 30.91
N GLY A 465 20.79 6.61 29.65
CA GLY A 465 21.52 5.86 28.61
C GLY A 465 22.71 6.64 28.06
N SER A 466 23.60 5.94 27.35
CA SER A 466 24.77 6.53 26.71
C SER A 466 24.99 5.96 25.29
N GLY A 467 25.88 6.58 24.52
CA GLY A 467 26.28 6.07 23.21
C GLY A 467 25.32 6.40 22.06
N VAL A 468 24.40 7.34 22.24
CA VAL A 468 23.59 7.85 21.12
C VAL A 468 24.43 8.87 20.35
N SER A 469 24.44 8.77 19.02
CA SER A 469 25.05 9.74 18.13
C SER A 469 23.97 10.58 17.46
N VAL A 470 24.16 11.89 17.42
CA VAL A 470 23.28 12.85 16.75
C VAL A 470 24.00 13.32 15.49
N THR A 471 23.40 13.14 14.33
CA THR A 471 23.99 13.58 13.05
C THR A 471 22.94 14.21 12.15
N THR A 472 23.38 15.06 11.22
CA THR A 472 22.51 15.71 10.25
C THR A 472 22.28 14.78 9.06
N TRP A 473 21.02 14.59 8.64
CA TRP A 473 20.67 13.58 7.62
C TRP A 473 21.15 13.92 6.21
N ARG A 474 21.36 15.22 5.92
CA ARG A 474 22.09 15.85 4.80
C ARG A 474 21.90 17.36 4.92
N SER A 475 22.83 18.17 4.38
CA SER A 475 22.61 19.61 4.22
C SER A 475 21.69 19.82 3.01
N VAL A 476 20.38 19.85 3.23
CA VAL A 476 19.43 20.22 2.17
C VAL A 476 19.59 21.71 1.88
N PRO A 477 19.83 22.14 0.62
CA PRO A 477 19.86 23.55 0.28
C PRO A 477 18.51 24.18 0.64
N SER A 478 18.55 25.24 1.46
CA SER A 478 17.36 25.94 1.96
C SER A 478 16.74 26.83 0.89
N ASP A 479 16.41 26.26 -0.28
CA ASP A 479 15.69 26.96 -1.35
C ASP A 479 14.40 26.18 -1.64
N THR A 480 13.38 26.32 -0.78
CA THR A 480 11.99 25.97 -1.15
C THR A 480 10.97 26.53 -0.14
N VAL A 481 10.41 27.69 -0.49
CA VAL A 481 9.01 28.17 -0.45
C VAL A 481 8.14 28.04 0.83
N ASP A 482 8.50 27.27 1.85
CA ASP A 482 7.74 27.24 3.11
C ASP A 482 8.55 27.87 4.23
N GLY A 483 8.05 28.96 4.82
CA GLY A 483 8.77 29.90 5.69
C GLY A 483 9.31 29.35 7.02
N ILE A 484 9.27 28.03 7.20
CA ILE A 484 9.85 27.33 8.36
C ILE A 484 10.98 26.47 7.83
N SER A 485 12.20 27.01 7.89
CA SER A 485 13.40 26.20 7.67
C SER A 485 13.38 25.05 8.70
N ARG A 486 13.47 23.81 8.21
CA ARG A 486 13.36 22.56 8.98
C ARG A 486 14.65 21.77 8.81
N MET A 487 15.19 21.24 9.90
CA MET A 487 16.41 20.46 9.89
C MET A 487 16.10 18.99 10.14
N THR A 488 16.68 18.09 9.34
CA THR A 488 16.48 16.64 9.53
C THR A 488 17.66 16.05 10.30
N VAL A 489 17.37 15.35 11.40
CA VAL A 489 18.36 14.75 12.29
C VAL A 489 18.21 13.25 12.33
N VAL A 490 19.36 12.58 12.37
CA VAL A 490 19.50 11.14 12.51
C VAL A 490 20.06 10.84 13.90
N LEU A 491 19.33 10.05 14.67
CA LEU A 491 19.75 9.48 15.93
C LEU A 491 20.16 8.02 15.70
N LYS A 492 21.40 7.68 16.03
CA LYS A 492 21.95 6.34 15.85
C LYS A 492 22.66 5.88 17.11
N THR A 493 22.47 4.62 17.46
CA THR A 493 23.19 3.96 18.55
C THR A 493 23.73 2.64 18.01
N GLU A 494 24.88 2.22 18.51
CA GLU A 494 25.44 0.93 18.14
C GLU A 494 24.45 -0.21 18.46
N GLY A 495 24.26 -1.11 17.50
CA GLY A 495 23.33 -2.22 17.65
C GLY A 495 21.86 -1.82 17.72
N ILE A 496 21.44 -0.60 17.37
CA ILE A 496 20.01 -0.25 17.35
C ILE A 496 19.27 -1.07 16.28
N ASN A 497 18.27 -1.85 16.69
CA ASN A 497 17.38 -2.54 15.76
C ASN A 497 16.19 -1.63 15.43
N LEU A 498 16.48 -0.57 14.67
CA LEU A 498 15.52 0.44 14.23
C LEU A 498 15.88 0.90 12.82
N VAL A 499 14.89 1.01 11.95
CA VAL A 499 15.08 1.44 10.57
C VAL A 499 14.10 2.56 10.26
N THR A 500 14.61 3.67 9.70
CA THR A 500 13.77 4.76 9.20
C THR A 500 13.89 4.86 7.69
N VAL A 501 12.76 4.78 7.01
CA VAL A 501 12.60 5.03 5.58
C VAL A 501 12.27 6.49 5.39
N VAL A 502 13.13 7.20 4.67
CA VAL A 502 12.90 8.60 4.34
C VAL A 502 12.23 8.69 2.99
N LEU A 503 11.05 9.30 2.96
CA LEU A 503 10.24 9.47 1.78
C LEU A 503 10.27 10.94 1.36
N THR A 504 10.73 11.19 0.15
CA THR A 504 10.82 12.53 -0.45
C THR A 504 9.88 12.63 -1.63
N SER A 505 9.25 13.78 -1.85
CA SER A 505 8.50 14.03 -3.08
C SER A 505 8.51 15.52 -3.42
N PRO A 506 8.71 15.91 -4.69
CA PRO A 506 8.66 17.32 -5.08
C PRO A 506 7.24 17.89 -4.97
N VAL A 507 6.23 17.03 -4.95
CA VAL A 507 4.81 17.41 -4.84
C VAL A 507 4.32 17.06 -3.45
N THR A 508 4.10 18.06 -2.59
CA THR A 508 3.62 17.87 -1.21
C THR A 508 2.32 17.05 -1.16
N ALA A 509 1.39 17.30 -2.09
CA ALA A 509 0.13 16.55 -2.18
C ALA A 509 0.30 15.05 -2.45
N GLN A 510 1.44 14.60 -3.00
CA GLN A 510 1.72 13.17 -3.23
C GLN A 510 2.32 12.47 -2.01
N MET A 511 2.75 13.20 -0.98
CA MET A 511 3.52 12.63 0.13
C MET A 511 2.73 11.56 0.88
N GLN A 512 1.49 11.86 1.26
CA GLN A 512 0.62 10.92 1.98
C GLN A 512 0.35 9.65 1.15
N THR A 513 0.08 9.83 -0.16
CA THR A 513 -0.07 8.71 -1.09
C THR A 513 1.19 7.85 -1.16
N LYS A 514 2.38 8.46 -1.18
CA LYS A 514 3.66 7.74 -1.24
C LYS A 514 3.90 6.94 0.03
N GLU A 515 3.60 7.51 1.19
CA GLU A 515 3.67 6.83 2.47
C GLU A 515 2.68 5.66 2.56
N ASP A 516 1.42 5.85 2.16
CA ASP A 516 0.42 4.78 2.14
C ASP A 516 0.86 3.60 1.26
N ARG A 517 1.46 3.88 0.10
CA ARG A 517 1.99 2.85 -0.82
C ARG A 517 3.15 2.08 -0.20
N PHE A 518 4.09 2.78 0.44
CA PHE A 518 5.17 2.15 1.18
C PHE A 518 4.62 1.18 2.24
N TRP A 519 3.70 1.63 3.08
CA TRP A 519 3.12 0.79 4.14
C TRP A 519 2.29 -0.37 3.59
N THR A 520 1.63 -0.20 2.45
CA THR A 520 0.93 -1.28 1.75
C THR A 520 1.92 -2.36 1.28
N CYS A 521 3.04 -1.97 0.67
CA CYS A 521 4.10 -2.90 0.26
C CYS A 521 4.76 -3.59 1.46
N ALA A 522 5.08 -2.84 2.51
CA ALA A 522 5.66 -3.38 3.75
C ALA A 522 4.75 -4.44 4.37
N SER A 523 3.45 -4.16 4.45
CA SER A 523 2.47 -5.07 5.04
C SER A 523 2.29 -6.33 4.20
N ARG A 524 2.30 -6.23 2.86
CA ARG A 524 2.25 -7.41 1.97
C ARG A 524 3.45 -8.33 2.20
N LEU A 525 4.67 -7.78 2.24
CA LEU A 525 5.86 -8.58 2.49
C LEU A 525 5.84 -9.19 3.90
N TYR A 526 5.40 -8.42 4.91
CA TYR A 526 5.24 -8.90 6.28
C TYR A 526 4.31 -10.10 6.39
N TYR A 527 3.09 -10.03 5.85
CA TYR A 527 2.15 -11.14 5.93
C TYR A 527 2.63 -12.35 5.12
N ALA A 528 3.26 -12.14 3.96
CA ALA A 528 3.85 -13.23 3.17
C ALA A 528 4.96 -13.98 3.93
N LEU A 529 5.85 -13.25 4.61
CA LEU A 529 6.93 -13.84 5.42
C LEU A 529 6.41 -14.46 6.72
N LYS A 530 5.42 -13.83 7.37
CA LYS A 530 4.82 -14.31 8.62
C LYS A 530 4.07 -15.62 8.42
N GLU A 531 3.28 -15.72 7.35
CA GLU A 531 2.45 -16.89 7.07
C GLU A 531 3.19 -17.97 6.28
N GLN A 532 4.35 -17.65 5.69
CA GLN A 532 5.14 -18.54 4.83
C GLN A 532 4.34 -19.11 3.66
N LYS A 533 3.34 -18.37 3.20
CA LYS A 533 2.46 -18.76 2.10
C LYS A 533 1.89 -17.53 1.40
N VAL A 534 1.67 -17.67 0.11
CA VAL A 534 1.04 -16.66 -0.74
C VAL A 534 0.08 -17.33 -1.71
N PHE A 535 -0.83 -16.57 -2.27
CA PHE A 535 -1.65 -16.98 -3.39
C PHE A 535 -1.06 -16.52 -4.73
N PRO A 536 -1.32 -17.25 -5.84
CA PRO A 536 -1.14 -16.69 -7.17
C PRO A 536 -2.06 -15.48 -7.33
N GLY A 537 -1.49 -14.33 -7.63
CA GLY A 537 -2.22 -13.08 -7.82
C GLY A 537 -2.78 -12.91 -9.23
N GLY A 538 -3.17 -11.67 -9.57
CA GLY A 538 -3.66 -11.34 -10.91
C GLY A 538 -5.06 -11.88 -11.23
N GLY A 539 -5.86 -12.19 -10.21
CA GLY A 539 -7.20 -12.74 -10.37
C GLY A 539 -7.27 -14.26 -10.47
N ALA A 540 -6.15 -14.98 -10.32
CA ALA A 540 -6.12 -16.44 -10.41
C ALA A 540 -6.99 -17.10 -9.33
N VAL A 541 -6.93 -16.60 -8.09
CA VAL A 541 -7.74 -17.12 -6.97
C VAL A 541 -9.22 -16.84 -7.19
N GLU A 542 -9.55 -15.62 -7.61
CA GLU A 542 -10.92 -15.19 -7.86
C GLU A 542 -11.56 -15.95 -9.04
N LEU A 543 -10.76 -16.34 -10.04
CA LEU A 543 -11.21 -17.21 -11.12
C LEU A 543 -11.60 -18.60 -10.60
N LEU A 544 -10.83 -19.17 -9.66
CA LEU A 544 -11.19 -20.44 -9.03
C LEU A 544 -12.50 -20.33 -8.26
N CYS A 545 -12.70 -19.26 -7.47
CA CYS A 545 -13.96 -18.99 -6.79
C CYS A 545 -15.13 -18.95 -7.77
N LEU A 546 -14.95 -18.27 -8.90
CA LEU A 546 -15.97 -18.14 -9.94
C LEU A 546 -16.33 -19.49 -10.56
N THR A 547 -15.34 -20.30 -10.96
CA THR A 547 -15.59 -21.65 -11.51
C THR A 547 -16.26 -22.56 -10.48
N HIS A 548 -15.85 -22.48 -9.21
CA HIS A 548 -16.42 -23.26 -8.12
C HIS A 548 -17.90 -22.95 -7.89
N LEU A 549 -18.27 -21.67 -7.80
CA LEU A 549 -19.66 -21.27 -7.61
C LEU A 549 -20.56 -21.67 -8.79
N GLN A 550 -20.06 -21.57 -10.03
CA GLN A 550 -20.79 -22.04 -11.21
C GLN A 550 -21.01 -23.56 -11.19
N SER A 551 -20.01 -24.34 -10.73
CA SER A 551 -20.15 -25.78 -10.53
C SER A 551 -21.19 -26.11 -9.47
N LEU A 552 -21.18 -25.43 -8.33
CA LEU A 552 -22.18 -25.61 -7.26
C LEU A 552 -23.61 -25.24 -7.71
N ALA A 553 -23.75 -24.16 -8.49
CA ALA A 553 -25.01 -23.76 -9.10
C ALA A 553 -25.51 -24.82 -10.11
N GLY A 554 -24.62 -25.43 -10.90
CA GLY A 554 -24.98 -26.51 -11.83
C GLY A 554 -25.37 -27.83 -11.13
N GLN A 555 -24.66 -28.23 -10.08
CA GLN A 555 -24.93 -29.46 -9.34
C GLN A 555 -26.26 -29.45 -8.59
N SER A 556 -26.68 -28.29 -8.08
CA SER A 556 -27.97 -28.13 -7.39
C SER A 556 -29.17 -28.27 -8.31
N VAL A 557 -29.03 -27.95 -9.60
CA VAL A 557 -30.06 -28.19 -10.63
C VAL A 557 -30.15 -29.68 -10.99
N ASN A 558 -29.03 -30.39 -11.07
CA ASN A 558 -28.99 -31.80 -11.50
C ASN A 558 -29.39 -32.81 -10.41
N LYS A 559 -29.28 -32.45 -9.12
CA LYS A 559 -29.67 -33.31 -7.98
C LYS A 559 -31.17 -33.29 -7.65
N GLY A 560 -32.00 -32.59 -8.42
CA GLY A 560 -33.45 -32.50 -8.21
C GLY A 560 -34.23 -33.83 -8.27
N ASN A 561 -33.57 -34.98 -8.53
CA ASN A 561 -34.20 -36.30 -8.63
C ASN A 561 -33.60 -37.40 -7.72
N GLN A 562 -32.71 -37.08 -6.76
CA GLN A 562 -32.21 -38.08 -5.80
C GLN A 562 -32.18 -37.53 -4.37
N ASP A 563 -32.84 -38.27 -3.48
CA ASP A 563 -33.12 -37.93 -2.08
C ASP A 563 -31.92 -37.36 -1.30
N CYS A 564 -32.03 -36.09 -0.91
CA CYS A 564 -31.11 -35.42 0.01
C CYS A 564 -31.36 -35.91 1.45
N SER A 565 -30.69 -36.98 1.88
CA SER A 565 -30.74 -37.47 3.27
C SER A 565 -29.52 -37.10 4.14
N GLY A 566 -28.64 -36.20 3.67
CA GLY A 566 -27.34 -35.98 4.33
C GLY A 566 -27.06 -34.61 4.94
N TRP A 567 -27.87 -33.57 4.71
CA TRP A 567 -27.47 -32.20 5.10
C TRP A 567 -28.65 -31.37 5.57
N LEU A 568 -28.53 -30.81 6.78
CA LEU A 568 -29.51 -30.08 7.60
C LEU A 568 -30.31 -30.95 8.59
N HIS A 569 -29.72 -31.24 9.74
CA HIS A 569 -30.51 -31.49 10.93
C HIS A 569 -30.99 -30.14 11.49
N ASN A 570 -32.31 -29.90 11.41
CA ASN A 570 -33.06 -28.75 11.99
C ASN A 570 -33.39 -27.55 11.09
N THR A 571 -33.96 -27.77 9.91
CA THR A 571 -34.71 -26.72 9.19
C THR A 571 -36.08 -27.26 8.76
N SER A 572 -37.14 -26.45 8.90
CA SER A 572 -38.51 -26.86 8.52
C SER A 572 -38.56 -27.28 7.05
N SER A 573 -39.37 -28.30 6.72
CA SER A 573 -39.40 -28.91 5.37
C SER A 573 -39.64 -27.90 4.24
N TRP A 574 -40.38 -26.82 4.51
CA TRP A 574 -40.64 -25.74 3.54
C TRP A 574 -39.42 -24.87 3.25
N LEU A 575 -38.60 -24.56 4.26
CA LEU A 575 -37.35 -23.81 4.08
C LEU A 575 -36.34 -24.63 3.27
N ALA A 576 -36.24 -25.94 3.51
CA ALA A 576 -35.39 -26.84 2.73
C ALA A 576 -35.81 -26.92 1.25
N SER A 577 -37.13 -27.02 0.97
CA SER A 577 -37.65 -27.01 -0.41
C SER A 577 -37.45 -25.68 -1.12
N SER A 578 -37.64 -24.55 -0.42
CA SER A 578 -37.41 -23.21 -0.99
C SER A 578 -35.91 -22.92 -1.21
N ALA A 579 -35.04 -23.41 -0.33
CA ALA A 579 -33.59 -23.30 -0.48
C ALA A 579 -33.10 -24.03 -1.73
N ALA A 580 -33.60 -25.23 -2.03
CA ALA A 580 -33.24 -25.96 -3.25
C ALA A 580 -33.61 -25.19 -4.54
N LEU A 581 -34.71 -24.43 -4.51
CA LEU A 581 -35.19 -23.65 -5.67
C LEU A 581 -34.38 -22.37 -5.91
N TYR A 582 -34.05 -21.64 -4.84
CA TYR A 582 -33.37 -20.33 -4.96
C TYR A 582 -31.83 -20.41 -4.88
N LYS A 583 -31.26 -21.50 -4.32
CA LYS A 583 -29.80 -21.66 -4.15
C LYS A 583 -29.02 -21.49 -5.45
N PRO A 584 -29.39 -22.11 -6.60
CA PRO A 584 -28.66 -21.89 -7.87
C PRO A 584 -28.64 -20.43 -8.29
N THR A 585 -29.77 -19.72 -8.13
CA THR A 585 -29.91 -18.30 -8.50
C THR A 585 -29.00 -17.42 -7.64
N VAL A 586 -29.01 -17.61 -6.31
CA VAL A 586 -28.17 -16.81 -5.40
C VAL A 586 -26.68 -17.08 -5.63
N LEU A 587 -26.29 -18.35 -5.84
CA LEU A 587 -24.91 -18.71 -6.16
C LEU A 587 -24.46 -18.09 -7.49
N LYS A 588 -25.34 -18.04 -8.49
CA LYS A 588 -25.07 -17.37 -9.76
C LYS A 588 -24.86 -15.87 -9.58
N SER A 589 -25.72 -15.18 -8.81
CA SER A 589 -25.53 -13.75 -8.52
C SER A 589 -24.23 -13.48 -7.75
N LEU A 590 -23.85 -14.34 -6.81
CA LEU A 590 -22.55 -14.24 -6.12
C LEU A 590 -21.38 -14.42 -7.11
N ALA A 591 -21.50 -15.38 -8.03
CA ALA A 591 -20.54 -15.61 -9.12
C ALA A 591 -20.42 -14.39 -10.06
N ASP A 592 -21.54 -13.74 -10.40
CA ASP A 592 -21.53 -12.54 -11.24
C ASP A 592 -20.75 -11.39 -10.59
N GLY A 593 -20.76 -11.29 -9.26
CA GLY A 593 -19.90 -10.37 -8.51
C GLY A 593 -18.40 -10.62 -8.73
N TRP A 594 -17.95 -11.87 -8.70
CA TRP A 594 -16.57 -12.25 -9.02
C TRP A 594 -16.21 -11.96 -10.47
N HIS A 595 -17.14 -12.24 -11.40
CA HIS A 595 -16.95 -11.94 -12.81
C HIS A 595 -16.74 -10.43 -13.06
N ARG A 596 -17.52 -9.56 -12.40
CA ARG A 596 -17.35 -8.09 -12.45
C ARG A 596 -16.00 -7.65 -11.89
N TYR A 597 -15.55 -8.27 -10.80
CA TYR A 597 -14.23 -8.01 -10.20
C TYR A 597 -13.11 -8.35 -11.18
N LEU A 598 -13.13 -9.55 -11.76
CA LEU A 598 -12.12 -10.00 -12.72
C LEU A 598 -12.10 -9.12 -13.97
N SER A 599 -13.27 -8.81 -14.53
CA SER A 599 -13.37 -7.97 -15.74
C SER A 599 -12.81 -6.57 -15.49
N THR A 600 -13.14 -5.95 -14.34
CA THR A 600 -12.60 -4.63 -13.98
C THR A 600 -11.10 -4.68 -13.71
N LEU A 601 -10.63 -5.70 -13.00
CA LEU A 601 -9.21 -5.89 -12.72
C LEU A 601 -8.42 -5.97 -14.04
N LEU A 602 -8.89 -6.78 -14.98
CA LEU A 602 -8.26 -6.94 -16.29
C LEU A 602 -8.34 -5.66 -17.13
N HIS A 603 -9.47 -4.94 -17.13
CA HIS A 603 -9.58 -3.65 -17.80
C HIS A 603 -8.56 -2.63 -17.24
N ASN A 604 -8.50 -2.50 -15.92
CA ASN A 604 -7.58 -1.58 -15.25
C ASN A 604 -6.10 -1.97 -15.38
N THR A 605 -5.76 -3.19 -15.83
CA THR A 605 -4.36 -3.54 -16.14
C THR A 605 -3.85 -2.91 -17.45
N ALA A 606 -4.72 -2.20 -18.19
CA ALA A 606 -4.45 -1.62 -19.51
C ALA A 606 -4.05 -2.67 -20.58
N VAL A 607 -4.42 -3.93 -20.36
CA VAL A 607 -4.22 -5.03 -21.32
C VAL A 607 -5.34 -5.06 -22.35
N TYR A 608 -6.57 -4.74 -21.93
CA TYR A 608 -7.76 -4.77 -22.78
C TYR A 608 -8.31 -3.37 -23.02
N SER A 609 -8.85 -3.17 -24.21
CA SER A 609 -9.33 -1.86 -24.66
C SER A 609 -10.75 -1.52 -24.16
N SER A 610 -11.54 -2.55 -23.82
CA SER A 610 -12.92 -2.42 -23.35
C SER A 610 -13.26 -3.42 -22.26
N ASP A 611 -14.29 -3.12 -21.47
CA ASP A 611 -14.84 -4.02 -20.46
C ASP A 611 -15.37 -5.33 -21.08
N SER A 612 -15.94 -5.26 -22.30
CA SER A 612 -16.48 -6.44 -23.00
C SER A 612 -15.39 -7.40 -23.45
N GLU A 613 -14.23 -6.88 -23.89
CA GLU A 613 -13.07 -7.68 -24.25
C GLU A 613 -12.51 -8.41 -23.03
N ALA A 614 -12.39 -7.70 -21.90
CA ALA A 614 -11.98 -8.28 -20.62
C ALA A 614 -12.94 -9.39 -20.16
N ALA A 615 -14.25 -9.13 -20.18
CA ALA A 615 -15.29 -10.11 -19.84
C ALA A 615 -15.22 -11.37 -20.73
N THR A 616 -15.03 -11.19 -22.03
CA THR A 616 -14.89 -12.31 -22.98
C THR A 616 -13.65 -13.15 -22.67
N SER A 617 -12.56 -12.51 -22.23
CA SER A 617 -11.35 -13.20 -21.80
C SER A 617 -11.58 -14.03 -20.54
N VAL A 618 -12.26 -13.47 -19.53
CA VAL A 618 -12.67 -14.20 -18.32
C VAL A 618 -13.51 -15.41 -18.70
N GLN A 619 -14.52 -15.25 -19.55
CA GLN A 619 -15.39 -16.34 -20.00
C GLN A 619 -14.62 -17.47 -20.70
N ARG A 620 -13.60 -17.13 -21.50
CA ARG A 620 -12.73 -18.12 -22.15
C ARG A 620 -11.94 -18.92 -21.11
N HIS A 621 -11.36 -18.25 -20.12
CA HIS A 621 -10.63 -18.93 -19.04
C HIS A 621 -11.55 -19.81 -18.19
N LEU A 622 -12.79 -19.38 -17.96
CA LEU A 622 -13.81 -20.21 -17.30
C LEU A 622 -14.12 -21.48 -18.07
N GLN A 623 -14.32 -21.38 -19.38
CA GLN A 623 -14.60 -22.54 -20.23
C GLN A 623 -13.42 -23.52 -20.23
N ASN A 624 -12.21 -23.02 -20.42
CA ASN A 624 -11.01 -23.85 -20.39
C ASN A 624 -10.79 -24.53 -19.02
N ALA A 625 -11.08 -23.82 -17.93
CA ALA A 625 -10.98 -24.38 -16.58
C ALA A 625 -12.01 -25.50 -16.38
N ALA A 626 -13.24 -25.32 -16.86
CA ALA A 626 -14.27 -26.36 -16.83
C ALA A 626 -13.88 -27.57 -17.69
N ASP A 627 -13.38 -27.34 -18.91
CA ASP A 627 -12.96 -28.39 -19.85
C ASP A 627 -11.76 -29.20 -19.35
N SER A 628 -10.93 -28.61 -18.49
CA SER A 628 -9.76 -29.28 -17.91
C SER A 628 -10.08 -30.39 -16.90
N GLY A 629 -11.32 -30.46 -16.41
CA GLY A 629 -11.76 -31.37 -15.35
C GLY A 629 -11.23 -31.04 -13.94
N SER A 630 -10.20 -30.20 -13.82
CA SER A 630 -9.65 -29.72 -12.54
C SER A 630 -9.29 -28.23 -12.66
N PRO A 631 -10.20 -27.31 -12.30
CA PRO A 631 -9.98 -25.87 -12.42
C PRO A 631 -8.71 -25.38 -11.71
N SER A 632 -8.40 -25.92 -10.53
CA SER A 632 -7.18 -25.61 -9.79
C SER A 632 -5.91 -26.02 -10.55
N SER A 633 -5.90 -27.20 -11.17
CA SER A 633 -4.78 -27.67 -11.99
C SER A 633 -4.60 -26.83 -13.26
N TYR A 634 -5.70 -26.43 -13.91
CA TYR A 634 -5.67 -25.52 -15.05
C TYR A 634 -5.03 -24.18 -14.68
N ILE A 635 -5.49 -23.57 -13.58
CA ILE A 635 -4.98 -22.28 -13.11
C ILE A 635 -3.49 -22.37 -12.77
N LEU A 636 -3.07 -23.40 -12.02
CA LEU A 636 -1.65 -23.60 -11.69
C LEU A 636 -0.78 -23.83 -12.93
N ASN A 637 -1.29 -24.59 -13.92
CA ASN A 637 -0.58 -24.83 -15.17
C ASN A 637 -0.42 -23.54 -15.98
N GLU A 638 -1.50 -22.78 -16.20
CA GLU A 638 -1.44 -21.48 -16.89
C GLU A 638 -0.54 -20.49 -16.16
N TYR A 639 -0.64 -20.45 -14.83
CA TYR A 639 0.20 -19.59 -14.01
C TYR A 639 1.69 -19.98 -14.09
N SER A 640 2.01 -21.28 -14.20
CA SER A 640 3.38 -21.76 -14.40
C SER A 640 3.94 -21.40 -15.79
N LYS A 641 3.07 -21.31 -16.81
CA LYS A 641 3.45 -20.97 -18.19
C LYS A 641 3.89 -19.52 -18.35
N LEU A 642 3.55 -18.63 -17.42
CA LEU A 642 4.04 -17.23 -17.40
C LEU A 642 5.58 -17.15 -17.43
N ASN A 643 6.28 -18.17 -16.95
CA ASN A 643 7.74 -18.30 -17.08
C ASN A 643 8.19 -19.07 -18.34
N SER A 644 7.35 -19.96 -18.90
CA SER A 644 7.78 -20.89 -19.96
C SER A 644 7.70 -20.33 -21.38
N VAL A 645 6.99 -19.21 -21.59
CA VAL A 645 6.93 -18.52 -22.90
C VAL A 645 8.32 -18.01 -23.34
N ILE A 646 9.31 -18.03 -22.46
CA ILE A 646 10.68 -17.52 -22.71
C ILE A 646 11.63 -18.58 -23.29
N LEU A 647 11.27 -19.86 -23.33
CA LEU A 647 12.20 -20.92 -23.78
C LEU A 647 11.98 -21.44 -25.20
N ASN A 648 10.91 -21.02 -25.91
CA ASN A 648 10.58 -21.57 -27.24
C ASN A 648 10.33 -20.54 -28.36
N SER A 649 10.73 -19.28 -28.20
CA SER A 649 10.81 -18.35 -29.34
C SER A 649 12.27 -18.02 -29.64
N GLY A 650 12.83 -18.65 -30.66
CA GLY A 650 14.20 -18.42 -31.15
C GLY A 650 14.39 -17.05 -31.81
N ILE A 651 14.04 -15.96 -31.13
CA ILE A 651 14.22 -14.59 -31.61
C ILE A 651 14.64 -13.71 -30.42
N SER A 652 15.92 -13.30 -30.46
CA SER A 652 16.56 -12.21 -29.71
C SER A 652 16.80 -12.42 -28.21
N ASP A 653 18.09 -12.59 -27.87
CA ASP A 653 18.65 -12.49 -26.53
C ASP A 653 18.20 -11.19 -25.82
N LYS A 654 17.79 -11.33 -24.55
CA LYS A 654 17.33 -10.28 -23.59
C LYS A 654 15.86 -9.85 -23.64
N LEU A 655 14.91 -10.80 -23.57
CA LEU A 655 13.62 -10.54 -22.94
C LEU A 655 13.68 -10.97 -21.46
N GLU A 656 13.54 -10.00 -20.55
CA GLU A 656 13.46 -10.26 -19.10
C GLU A 656 12.21 -11.09 -18.76
N PRO A 657 12.29 -11.97 -17.75
CA PRO A 657 11.17 -12.79 -17.33
C PRO A 657 9.97 -11.96 -16.86
N ILE A 658 8.75 -12.34 -17.28
CA ILE A 658 7.52 -11.72 -16.78
C ILE A 658 7.44 -12.05 -15.28
N PRO A 659 7.42 -11.05 -14.39
CA PRO A 659 7.37 -11.32 -12.96
C PRO A 659 6.03 -11.90 -12.56
N ARG A 660 6.07 -12.99 -11.80
CA ARG A 660 4.89 -13.60 -11.18
C ARG A 660 4.30 -12.64 -10.16
N VAL A 661 2.97 -12.53 -10.12
CA VAL A 661 2.26 -11.64 -9.19
C VAL A 661 1.70 -12.48 -8.06
N TYR A 662 1.95 -12.11 -6.81
CA TYR A 662 1.45 -12.82 -5.64
C TYR A 662 0.44 -11.97 -4.87
N ASP A 663 -0.45 -12.64 -4.14
CA ASP A 663 -1.33 -12.03 -3.15
C ASP A 663 -1.11 -12.67 -1.78
N VAL A 664 -1.27 -11.89 -0.71
CA VAL A 664 -1.20 -12.39 0.67
C VAL A 664 -2.50 -13.11 1.06
N VAL A 665 -2.39 -14.21 1.80
CA VAL A 665 -3.51 -15.15 2.04
C VAL A 665 -4.56 -14.57 3.01
N THR A 666 -4.20 -14.34 4.28
CA THR A 666 -5.18 -13.85 5.28
C THR A 666 -5.75 -12.48 4.92
N PRO A 667 -4.96 -11.46 4.56
CA PRO A 667 -5.51 -10.13 4.26
C PRO A 667 -6.51 -10.13 3.10
N LYS A 668 -6.32 -11.02 2.12
CA LYS A 668 -7.19 -11.15 0.94
C LYS A 668 -8.51 -11.82 1.30
N THR A 669 -8.46 -12.95 2.00
CA THR A 669 -9.67 -13.67 2.43
C THR A 669 -10.49 -12.86 3.43
N GLU A 670 -9.85 -12.11 4.32
CA GLU A 670 -10.52 -11.19 5.25
C GLU A 670 -11.16 -9.99 4.55
N ALA A 671 -10.55 -9.47 3.48
CA ALA A 671 -11.17 -8.44 2.66
C ALA A 671 -12.47 -8.95 2.02
N TRP A 672 -12.51 -10.23 1.61
CA TRP A 672 -13.71 -10.86 1.07
C TRP A 672 -14.79 -11.04 2.14
N ARG A 673 -14.44 -11.60 3.31
CA ARG A 673 -15.39 -11.77 4.43
C ARG A 673 -16.02 -10.45 4.82
N ARG A 674 -15.20 -9.44 5.13
CA ARG A 674 -15.69 -8.10 5.53
C ARG A 674 -16.55 -7.43 4.48
N ALA A 675 -16.24 -7.62 3.19
CA ALA A 675 -17.05 -7.09 2.11
C ALA A 675 -18.44 -7.74 2.10
N LEU A 676 -18.53 -9.07 2.19
CA LEU A 676 -19.81 -9.75 2.20
C LEU A 676 -20.59 -9.48 3.48
N ASP A 677 -19.94 -9.51 4.64
CA ASP A 677 -20.57 -9.24 5.94
C ASP A 677 -21.22 -7.85 5.97
N LEU A 678 -20.55 -6.83 5.42
CA LEU A 678 -21.13 -5.49 5.30
C LEU A 678 -22.36 -5.47 4.39
N VAL A 679 -22.30 -6.13 3.24
CA VAL A 679 -23.43 -6.21 2.30
C VAL A 679 -24.62 -6.92 2.94
N LEU A 680 -24.38 -8.04 3.63
CA LEU A 680 -25.42 -8.81 4.29
C LEU A 680 -26.00 -8.08 5.50
N LEU A 681 -25.17 -7.36 6.27
CA LEU A 681 -25.62 -6.49 7.34
C LEU A 681 -26.57 -5.42 6.81
N VAL A 682 -26.18 -4.71 5.75
CA VAL A 682 -27.02 -3.68 5.13
C VAL A 682 -28.29 -4.28 4.53
N LEU A 683 -28.21 -5.45 3.86
CA LEU A 683 -29.37 -6.16 3.32
C LEU A 683 -30.42 -6.51 4.39
N GLN A 684 -29.99 -6.76 5.63
CA GLN A 684 -30.86 -7.09 6.76
C GLN A 684 -31.43 -5.84 7.46
N THR A 685 -31.07 -4.63 7.03
CA THR A 685 -31.63 -3.41 7.60
C THR A 685 -32.99 -3.09 6.97
N ASP A 686 -34.06 -3.42 7.68
CA ASP A 686 -35.43 -3.23 7.19
C ASP A 686 -35.90 -1.76 7.27
N SER A 687 -35.30 -0.94 8.14
CA SER A 687 -35.69 0.46 8.36
C SER A 687 -34.55 1.28 8.97
N GLU A 688 -34.40 2.52 8.50
CA GLU A 688 -33.52 3.53 9.09
C GLU A 688 -34.35 4.51 9.92
N ILE A 689 -33.97 4.71 11.18
CA ILE A 689 -34.65 5.63 12.10
C ILE A 689 -33.67 6.76 12.46
N ILE A 690 -33.91 7.96 11.91
CA ILE A 690 -33.12 9.15 12.21
C ILE A 690 -33.85 9.96 13.28
N THR A 691 -33.28 10.02 14.49
CA THR A 691 -33.79 10.86 15.59
C THR A 691 -32.75 11.89 16.01
N GLY A 692 -33.11 13.17 16.01
CA GLY A 692 -32.23 14.27 16.42
C GLY A 692 -33.02 15.56 16.61
N LEU A 693 -32.48 16.49 17.40
CA LEU A 693 -33.07 17.83 17.58
C LEU A 693 -33.06 18.56 16.24
N ALA A 694 -34.25 18.91 15.77
CA ALA A 694 -34.45 19.67 14.53
C ALA A 694 -33.56 20.91 14.49
N HIS A 695 -32.58 20.92 13.59
CA HIS A 695 -32.13 22.17 12.99
C HIS A 695 -32.91 22.36 11.70
N THR A 696 -33.83 23.32 11.77
CA THR A 696 -34.56 23.90 10.64
C THR A 696 -33.61 24.37 9.53
N GLN A 697 -33.60 23.66 8.40
CA GLN A 697 -33.47 24.21 7.05
C GLN A 697 -34.46 23.43 6.18
N ARG A 698 -35.65 23.96 5.82
CA ARG A 698 -35.89 24.73 4.58
C ARG A 698 -34.94 24.22 3.48
N SER A 699 -35.34 23.39 2.51
CA SER A 699 -36.54 23.47 1.68
C SER A 699 -36.93 22.09 1.15
N SER A 700 -38.21 21.76 1.27
CA SER A 700 -38.89 20.87 0.32
C SER A 700 -38.81 21.51 -1.07
N GLN A 701 -37.94 21.01 -1.92
CA GLN A 701 -38.06 21.20 -3.36
C GLN A 701 -38.00 19.82 -4.02
N GLU A 702 -38.92 19.65 -4.95
CA GLU A 702 -39.34 18.39 -5.55
C GLU A 702 -38.17 17.58 -6.12
N SER A 703 -38.13 16.29 -5.83
CA SER A 703 -37.34 15.33 -6.60
C SER A 703 -37.92 15.23 -8.02
N GLU A 704 -37.45 16.09 -8.92
CA GLU A 704 -37.44 15.81 -10.35
C GLU A 704 -36.05 15.31 -10.77
N GLY A 705 -36.03 14.09 -11.30
CA GLY A 705 -35.08 13.52 -12.25
C GLY A 705 -33.59 13.89 -12.14
N LEU A 706 -32.80 13.01 -11.52
CA LEU A 706 -31.38 12.90 -11.86
C LEU A 706 -31.24 12.05 -13.13
N LEU A 707 -31.21 12.73 -14.28
CA LEU A 707 -30.60 12.27 -15.52
C LEU A 707 -29.08 12.43 -15.38
N PHE A 708 -28.34 11.33 -15.42
CA PHE A 708 -26.91 11.36 -15.73
C PHE A 708 -26.74 11.32 -17.25
N LEU A 709 -26.06 12.32 -17.81
CA LEU A 709 -25.38 12.24 -19.10
C LEU A 709 -23.90 11.99 -18.85
#